data_AF-A0A0Q6T6V1-F1
#
_entry.id   AF-A0A0Q6T6V1-F1
#
_cell.length_a   1.000
_cell.length_b   1.000
_cell.length_c   1.000
_cell.angle_alpha   90.00
_cell.angle_beta   90.00
_cell.angle_gamma   90.00
#
_symmetry.space_group_name_H-M   'P 1'
#
loop_
_entity.id
_entity.type
_entity.pdbx_description
1 polymer ?
#
loop_
_entity_poly.entity_id
_entity_poly.type
_entity_poly.pdbx_seq_one_letter_code
_entity_poly.pdbx_strand_id
1 'polypeptide(L)'
;MSTTSSDDRAQFDVLVSDGITRVLSNTAELRVNAASNSTPVSGHPRLWLRQDDLARLRSWATASNPMFGTANSGGLMQLATTAANRVENGTVPGQDNGGSTYTPYATESYAALLAFMSLVDTDPTRNARWVQTARRALFSVIDEADKGVGSGKFRSDSFASSDRGRWSGESFPLAVDWIYPTLSAAEKQKVRRVFLRWCAEDRDGYPSATYFHTNPGSLPAGAARRNSPALLDLGDPRRQALRYSMNNYFMAHGRNMFMMANVIDAADDRADPAVAGDSNGALRDYMHEATGTYLYMSDAAYRGDGSGGISPEGMEYGESIGFYYGLMLAIHTSGMDNTQLYGEKVQLRNHPLFSRVLPSFFHSLTTQKVKTPYGEAYQPSWFGDAEQLYLQDPMRVMGPLALAARYLGNSAELNAAKWLQYTAPPNHPSRLVASANNDDNIVRSIFYFLTFDPTQAVPSDPRSNLPLAQLNSGVGRFQGRTSWNDAAEVRMLDFKLGYNTIDHQHGDGNGFDFWRKGEWITKELSAYGSGAALSEFKNTLVIQNNPAAAVGSYHAPFLARGSQFILGMHDGDPRILSAGSGDGFMAVNGDATNLYNARSGNAKEVTHASRSMLWIQPDALVVFDRARTSTDNRFKRFMMMLPSGNAAPQVMGDRVYANTPGGQRLEVRTLLPQSQTTRVAVEGPVLPLSDQMWKASLDPMSADKTSWTGGYRLRVEDTVNPRNQLFLHVLQAFDANATAAPTVRLQSHAGTDLTGVVVGTTAVLFTTDLGVPPVAGTAVRLPSGVQRVMVSGLNPGTSWTVTLSPSANETVFSLAPNGGLSVGSHGVLAVQLGQTASASAARAKVN
;
A
#
# COMPACT_ATOMS: atom_id res chain seq x y z
N MET A 1 7.25 1.58 -49.10
CA MET A 1 7.30 2.52 -47.97
C MET A 1 5.94 2.50 -47.31
N SER A 2 5.76 1.67 -46.29
CA SER A 2 4.57 1.64 -45.45
C SER A 2 4.93 2.37 -44.17
N THR A 3 4.40 3.58 -43.99
CA THR A 3 4.49 4.33 -42.74
C THR A 3 3.56 3.67 -41.75
N THR A 4 4.11 2.82 -40.88
CA THR A 4 3.43 2.40 -39.64
C THR A 4 3.30 3.62 -38.74
N SER A 5 2.11 4.23 -38.68
CA SER A 5 1.79 5.13 -37.58
C SER A 5 1.42 4.28 -36.36
N SER A 6 2.26 4.32 -35.33
CA SER A 6 1.91 3.86 -33.99
C SER A 6 0.98 4.91 -33.37
N ASP A 7 -0.32 4.75 -33.59
CA ASP A 7 -1.32 5.46 -32.78
C ASP A 7 -1.75 4.52 -31.65
N ASP A 8 -1.02 4.58 -30.54
CA ASP A 8 -1.23 3.73 -29.37
C ASP A 8 -2.33 4.27 -28.44
N ARG A 9 -3.08 5.31 -28.86
CA ARG A 9 -4.06 6.02 -28.01
C ARG A 9 -5.27 6.51 -28.79
N ALA A 10 -6.18 5.60 -29.14
CA ALA A 10 -7.52 5.99 -29.53
C ALA A 10 -8.37 6.25 -28.26
N GLN A 11 -8.79 7.50 -28.07
CA GLN A 11 -9.80 7.88 -27.08
C GLN A 11 -11.19 7.69 -27.68
N PHE A 12 -12.03 6.90 -27.02
CA PHE A 12 -13.43 6.71 -27.42
C PHE A 12 -14.36 7.22 -26.34
N ASP A 13 -15.37 7.98 -26.75
CA ASP A 13 -16.56 8.22 -25.92
C ASP A 13 -17.47 7.00 -26.08
N VAL A 14 -17.56 6.14 -25.05
CA VAL A 14 -18.51 5.04 -25.06
C VAL A 14 -19.88 5.59 -24.66
N LEU A 15 -20.78 5.66 -25.65
CA LEU A 15 -22.17 6.10 -25.47
C LEU A 15 -23.04 4.88 -25.16
N VAL A 16 -23.53 4.76 -23.92
CA VAL A 16 -24.55 3.77 -23.57
C VAL A 16 -25.90 4.49 -23.55
N SER A 17 -26.84 4.03 -24.36
CA SER A 17 -28.18 4.62 -24.52
C SER A 17 -29.23 3.51 -24.43
N ASP A 18 -30.18 3.65 -23.50
CA ASP A 18 -31.36 2.79 -23.37
C ASP A 18 -32.61 3.35 -24.08
N GLY A 19 -32.42 4.41 -24.88
CA GLY A 19 -33.49 5.07 -25.64
C GLY A 19 -34.19 6.21 -24.91
N ILE A 20 -33.91 6.44 -23.62
CA ILE A 20 -34.49 7.54 -22.82
C ILE A 20 -33.39 8.39 -22.17
N THR A 21 -32.22 7.81 -21.89
CA THR A 21 -31.11 8.49 -21.20
C THR A 21 -29.80 8.39 -22.01
N ARG A 22 -29.08 9.51 -22.17
CA ARG A 22 -27.71 9.53 -22.71
C ARG A 22 -26.72 9.72 -21.56
N VAL A 23 -25.93 8.70 -21.27
CA VAL A 23 -24.80 8.82 -20.34
C VAL A 23 -23.51 8.78 -21.16
N LEU A 24 -22.76 9.87 -21.14
CA LEU A 24 -21.36 9.85 -21.56
C LEU A 24 -20.59 9.13 -20.45
N SER A 25 -20.03 7.96 -20.77
CA SER A 25 -19.06 7.34 -19.87
C SER A 25 -17.75 8.14 -19.88
N ASN A 26 -16.91 7.97 -18.86
CA ASN A 26 -15.54 8.49 -18.91
C ASN A 26 -14.86 7.96 -20.18
N THR A 27 -14.03 8.79 -20.83
CA THR A 27 -13.22 8.42 -21.99
C THR A 27 -12.57 7.05 -21.76
N ALA A 28 -12.91 6.07 -22.59
CA ALA A 28 -12.28 4.77 -22.58
C ALA A 28 -11.05 4.83 -23.48
N GLU A 29 -9.87 4.51 -22.94
CA GLU A 29 -8.65 4.35 -23.72
C GLU A 29 -8.54 2.88 -24.14
N LEU A 30 -8.71 2.59 -25.43
CA LEU A 30 -8.35 1.28 -25.97
C LEU A 30 -6.88 1.30 -26.33
N ARG A 31 -6.06 0.56 -25.60
CA ARG A 31 -4.65 0.35 -25.92
C ARG A 31 -4.50 -0.93 -26.73
N VAL A 32 -4.22 -0.81 -28.03
CA VAL A 32 -3.83 -1.93 -28.87
C VAL A 32 -2.32 -2.08 -28.74
N ASN A 33 -1.88 -2.98 -27.88
CA ASN A 33 -0.46 -3.23 -27.67
C ASN A 33 0.05 -4.24 -28.70
N ALA A 34 1.18 -3.94 -29.34
CA ALA A 34 1.88 -4.92 -30.16
C ALA A 34 2.34 -6.09 -29.29
N ALA A 35 2.07 -7.32 -29.73
CA ALA A 35 2.55 -8.53 -29.06
C ALA A 35 4.08 -8.51 -28.91
N SER A 36 4.58 -8.90 -27.74
CA SER A 36 6.01 -9.07 -27.52
C SER A 36 6.45 -10.46 -28.00
N ASN A 37 7.40 -10.49 -28.93
CA ASN A 37 7.97 -11.72 -29.50
C ASN A 37 9.40 -11.96 -29.01
N SER A 38 9.62 -11.85 -27.70
CA SER A 38 10.91 -12.17 -27.08
C SER A 38 11.29 -13.64 -27.28
N THR A 39 12.59 -13.89 -27.40
CA THR A 39 13.16 -15.24 -27.44
C THR A 39 13.88 -15.51 -26.12
N PRO A 40 13.71 -16.71 -25.53
CA PRO A 40 14.43 -17.08 -24.31
C PRO A 40 15.95 -16.93 -24.46
N VAL A 41 16.59 -16.35 -23.44
CA VAL A 41 18.04 -16.16 -23.40
C VAL A 41 18.73 -17.49 -23.07
N SER A 42 19.60 -17.96 -23.95
CA SER A 42 20.31 -19.24 -23.82
C SER A 42 21.58 -19.18 -22.98
N GLY A 43 22.10 -17.99 -22.69
CA GLY A 43 23.33 -17.79 -21.92
C GLY A 43 23.10 -17.25 -20.52
N HIS A 44 24.21 -17.09 -19.79
CA HIS A 44 24.27 -16.51 -18.45
C HIS A 44 25.19 -15.28 -18.45
N PRO A 45 24.90 -14.23 -17.64
CA PRO A 45 23.75 -14.10 -16.74
C PRO A 45 22.44 -13.80 -17.49
N ARG A 46 21.31 -14.23 -16.92
CA ARG A 46 19.95 -13.93 -17.45
C ARG A 46 18.93 -13.57 -16.38
N LEU A 47 19.24 -13.76 -15.10
CA LEU A 47 18.38 -13.32 -14.00
C LEU A 47 18.76 -11.90 -13.57
N TRP A 48 17.80 -10.98 -13.73
CA TRP A 48 17.87 -9.53 -13.44
C TRP A 48 18.87 -8.70 -14.27
N LEU A 49 19.88 -9.35 -14.84
CA LEU A 49 20.91 -8.76 -15.70
C LEU A 49 21.13 -9.66 -16.91
N ARG A 50 21.60 -9.06 -18.01
CA ARG A 50 21.96 -9.78 -19.24
C ARG A 50 23.45 -9.68 -19.52
N GLN A 51 23.94 -10.56 -20.37
CA GLN A 51 25.32 -10.51 -20.89
C GLN A 51 25.66 -9.11 -21.47
N ASP A 52 24.72 -8.48 -22.17
CA ASP A 52 24.90 -7.17 -22.80
C ASP A 52 25.08 -6.03 -21.78
N ASP A 53 24.67 -6.23 -20.52
CA ASP A 53 24.87 -5.24 -19.46
C ASP A 53 26.32 -5.22 -18.95
N LEU A 54 27.08 -6.32 -19.12
CA LEU A 54 28.35 -6.50 -18.45
C LEU A 54 29.40 -5.46 -18.86
N ALA A 55 29.45 -5.06 -20.13
CA ALA A 55 30.39 -4.04 -20.58
C ALA A 55 30.18 -2.70 -19.83
N ARG A 56 28.92 -2.30 -19.67
CA ARG A 56 28.53 -1.09 -18.93
C ARG A 56 28.78 -1.25 -17.43
N LEU A 57 28.40 -2.38 -16.83
CA LEU A 57 28.59 -2.59 -15.39
C LEU A 57 30.08 -2.68 -15.01
N ARG A 58 30.91 -3.28 -15.86
CA ARG A 58 32.38 -3.31 -15.68
C ARG A 58 33.00 -1.92 -15.81
N SER A 59 32.48 -1.07 -16.69
CA SER A 59 32.96 0.33 -16.75
C SER A 59 32.58 1.14 -15.51
N TRP A 60 31.51 0.77 -14.81
CA TRP A 60 31.15 1.35 -13.51
C TRP A 60 31.97 0.76 -12.35
N ALA A 61 32.50 -0.45 -12.49
CA ALA A 61 33.23 -1.18 -11.46
C ALA A 61 34.70 -0.71 -11.32
N THR A 62 34.89 0.57 -11.01
CA THR A 62 36.21 1.19 -10.88
C THR A 62 36.43 1.78 -9.49
N ALA A 63 37.70 1.91 -9.08
CA ALA A 63 38.05 2.46 -7.77
C ALA A 63 37.55 3.91 -7.54
N SER A 64 37.34 4.67 -8.62
CA SER A 64 36.84 6.05 -8.57
C SER A 64 35.32 6.16 -8.47
N ASN A 65 34.56 5.10 -8.81
CA ASN A 65 33.11 5.12 -8.63
C ASN A 65 32.78 4.96 -7.14
N PRO A 66 32.16 5.95 -6.47
CA PRO A 66 31.86 5.88 -5.05
C PRO A 66 30.89 4.74 -4.70
N MET A 67 29.99 4.32 -5.60
CA MET A 67 29.06 3.21 -5.38
C MET A 67 29.75 1.84 -5.42
N PHE A 68 30.95 1.76 -5.98
CA PHE A 68 31.71 0.53 -6.13
C PHE A 68 33.00 0.51 -5.32
N GLY A 69 33.87 1.49 -5.51
CA GLY A 69 35.23 1.54 -4.97
C GLY A 69 35.31 1.76 -3.47
N THR A 70 36.55 1.73 -2.95
CA THR A 70 36.87 1.85 -1.52
C THR A 70 37.26 3.25 -1.08
N ALA A 71 37.37 4.20 -2.02
CA ALA A 71 37.87 5.55 -1.78
C ALA A 71 37.06 6.36 -0.75
N ASN A 72 35.79 5.97 -0.50
CA ASN A 72 34.90 6.61 0.47
C ASN A 72 34.47 5.69 1.62
N SER A 73 35.21 4.62 1.90
CA SER A 73 34.96 3.71 3.03
C SER A 73 33.54 3.12 3.11
N GLY A 74 32.86 2.90 1.98
CA GLY A 74 31.50 2.36 2.00
C GLY A 74 30.86 1.95 0.67
N GLY A 75 31.63 1.61 -0.38
CA GLY A 75 31.07 1.09 -1.64
C GLY A 75 30.96 -0.43 -1.68
N LEU A 76 30.39 -0.97 -2.77
CA LEU A 76 30.12 -2.41 -2.92
C LEU A 76 31.37 -3.31 -2.80
N MET A 77 32.54 -2.85 -3.26
CA MET A 77 33.81 -3.58 -3.14
C MET A 77 34.20 -3.86 -1.69
N GLN A 78 33.93 -2.91 -0.78
CA GLN A 78 34.23 -3.08 0.64
C GLN A 78 33.29 -4.12 1.28
N LEU A 79 32.01 -4.08 0.92
CA LEU A 79 31.05 -5.09 1.34
C LEU A 79 31.49 -6.48 0.88
N ALA A 80 31.83 -6.62 -0.40
CA ALA A 80 32.28 -7.87 -0.99
C ALA A 80 33.55 -8.41 -0.34
N THR A 81 34.53 -7.55 -0.05
CA THR A 81 35.77 -7.94 0.64
C THR A 81 35.46 -8.45 2.05
N THR A 82 34.59 -7.76 2.78
CA THR A 82 34.16 -8.18 4.12
C THR A 82 33.40 -9.51 4.09
N ALA A 83 32.48 -9.65 3.13
CA ALA A 83 31.71 -10.85 2.89
C ALA A 83 32.62 -12.05 2.56
N ALA A 84 33.60 -11.88 1.66
CA ALA A 84 34.54 -12.93 1.32
C ALA A 84 35.35 -13.39 2.52
N ASN A 85 35.90 -12.44 3.30
CA ASN A 85 36.65 -12.77 4.51
C ASN A 85 35.79 -13.57 5.52
N ARG A 86 34.52 -13.21 5.70
CA ARG A 86 33.57 -13.93 6.58
C ARG A 86 33.24 -15.34 6.09
N VAL A 87 33.20 -15.56 4.78
CA VAL A 87 33.00 -16.90 4.21
C VAL A 87 34.28 -17.73 4.35
N GLU A 88 35.43 -17.14 4.07
CA GLU A 88 36.74 -17.80 4.10
C GLU A 88 37.12 -18.26 5.51
N ASN A 89 36.87 -17.43 6.52
CA ASN A 89 37.14 -17.73 7.92
C ASN A 89 36.05 -18.59 8.60
N GLY A 90 34.94 -18.89 7.89
CA GLY A 90 33.87 -19.75 8.38
C GLY A 90 32.80 -19.09 9.24
N THR A 91 32.88 -17.77 9.49
CA THR A 91 31.80 -17.02 10.16
C THR A 91 30.47 -17.20 9.43
N VAL A 92 30.50 -17.18 8.10
CA VAL A 92 29.39 -17.61 7.23
C VAL A 92 29.82 -18.93 6.57
N PRO A 93 29.10 -20.05 6.76
CA PRO A 93 27.74 -20.18 7.32
C PRO A 93 27.70 -20.42 8.84
N GLY A 94 28.81 -20.33 9.58
CA GLY A 94 28.86 -20.70 11.00
C GLY A 94 27.75 -20.07 11.87
N GLN A 95 27.46 -18.78 11.65
CA GLN A 95 26.42 -18.01 12.34
C GLN A 95 25.04 -18.06 11.69
N ASP A 96 24.91 -18.68 10.52
CA ASP A 96 23.60 -18.91 9.91
C ASP A 96 22.92 -20.09 10.63
N ASN A 97 21.76 -19.86 11.24
CA ASN A 97 21.03 -20.90 11.96
C ASN A 97 20.40 -21.95 11.02
N GLY A 98 20.30 -21.66 9.72
CA GLY A 98 19.65 -22.51 8.72
C GLY A 98 18.17 -22.79 8.98
N GLY A 99 17.51 -21.95 9.76
CA GLY A 99 16.09 -22.04 10.06
C GLY A 99 15.22 -21.39 8.98
N SER A 100 13.91 -21.42 9.21
CA SER A 100 12.90 -20.90 8.28
C SER A 100 12.48 -19.45 8.55
N THR A 101 13.09 -18.79 9.54
CA THR A 101 12.82 -17.41 9.94
C THR A 101 13.92 -16.44 9.46
N TYR A 102 13.75 -15.15 9.71
CA TYR A 102 14.81 -14.16 9.51
C TYR A 102 16.10 -14.52 10.27
N THR A 103 17.25 -14.28 9.63
CA THR A 103 18.58 -14.36 10.26
C THR A 103 19.51 -13.31 9.64
N PRO A 104 20.35 -12.62 10.45
CA PRO A 104 21.23 -11.55 9.98
C PRO A 104 22.38 -12.01 9.07
N TYR A 105 22.79 -13.29 9.15
CA TYR A 105 23.92 -13.82 8.37
C TYR A 105 23.43 -14.77 7.28
N ALA A 106 22.58 -14.26 6.40
CA ALA A 106 21.95 -15.08 5.39
C ALA A 106 22.95 -15.64 4.37
N THR A 107 23.36 -16.91 4.46
CA THR A 107 24.49 -17.45 3.67
C THR A 107 24.30 -17.26 2.15
N GLU A 108 23.08 -17.43 1.67
CA GLU A 108 22.71 -17.24 0.27
C GLU A 108 22.91 -15.80 -0.23
N SER A 109 22.70 -14.80 0.62
CA SER A 109 22.92 -13.40 0.26
C SER A 109 24.41 -13.11 0.03
N TYR A 110 25.31 -13.73 0.82
CA TYR A 110 26.75 -13.66 0.62
C TYR A 110 27.17 -14.34 -0.68
N ALA A 111 26.59 -15.50 -0.98
CA ALA A 111 26.83 -16.20 -2.24
C ALA A 111 26.45 -15.33 -3.45
N ALA A 112 25.27 -14.68 -3.42
CA ALA A 112 24.80 -13.81 -4.49
C ALA A 112 25.71 -12.59 -4.71
N LEU A 113 26.16 -11.91 -3.65
CA LEU A 113 27.09 -10.79 -3.77
C LEU A 113 28.43 -11.20 -4.38
N LEU A 114 29.02 -12.29 -3.91
CA LEU A 114 30.31 -12.74 -4.42
C LEU A 114 30.19 -13.22 -5.87
N ALA A 115 29.07 -13.86 -6.21
CA ALA A 115 28.75 -14.20 -7.60
C ALA A 115 28.59 -12.93 -8.46
N PHE A 116 27.93 -11.89 -7.97
CA PHE A 116 27.81 -10.61 -8.67
C PHE A 116 29.18 -9.97 -8.93
N MET A 117 30.05 -9.96 -7.92
CA MET A 117 31.38 -9.39 -8.03
C MET A 117 32.23 -10.12 -9.08
N SER A 118 32.02 -11.43 -9.27
CA SER A 118 32.68 -12.19 -10.34
C SER A 118 32.25 -11.75 -11.75
N LEU A 119 31.10 -11.07 -11.91
CA LEU A 119 30.68 -10.52 -13.20
C LEU A 119 31.36 -9.18 -13.50
N VAL A 120 31.54 -8.34 -12.48
CA VAL A 120 31.90 -6.91 -12.65
C VAL A 120 33.35 -6.56 -12.30
N ASP A 121 34.00 -7.25 -11.37
CA ASP A 121 35.43 -7.06 -11.07
C ASP A 121 36.27 -7.95 -11.98
N THR A 122 36.94 -7.34 -12.96
CA THR A 122 37.70 -8.05 -14.00
C THR A 122 39.16 -8.30 -13.65
N ASP A 123 39.60 -7.92 -12.44
CA ASP A 123 40.93 -8.26 -11.95
C ASP A 123 41.10 -9.78 -11.84
N PRO A 124 42.09 -10.39 -12.53
CA PRO A 124 42.19 -11.84 -12.61
C PRO A 124 42.32 -12.54 -11.24
N THR A 125 42.97 -11.90 -10.27
CA THR A 125 43.20 -12.50 -8.95
C THR A 125 41.96 -12.39 -8.08
N ARG A 126 41.36 -11.19 -8.01
CA ARG A 126 40.13 -10.98 -7.22
C ARG A 126 38.95 -11.72 -7.83
N ASN A 127 38.83 -11.75 -9.15
CA ASN A 127 37.75 -12.45 -9.85
C ASN A 127 37.72 -13.94 -9.49
N ALA A 128 38.88 -14.62 -9.57
CA ALA A 128 38.99 -16.03 -9.20
C ALA A 128 38.59 -16.28 -7.73
N ARG A 129 38.99 -15.37 -6.82
CA ARG A 129 38.59 -15.40 -5.41
C ARG A 129 37.08 -15.24 -5.24
N TRP A 130 36.44 -14.32 -5.95
CA TRP A 130 34.99 -14.11 -5.91
C TRP A 130 34.24 -15.36 -6.32
N VAL A 131 34.61 -15.98 -7.44
CA VAL A 131 34.03 -17.25 -7.89
C VAL A 131 34.18 -18.35 -6.84
N GLN A 132 35.41 -18.57 -6.35
CA GLN A 132 35.68 -19.63 -5.37
C GLN A 132 34.87 -19.45 -4.08
N THR A 133 34.77 -18.20 -3.61
CA THR A 133 34.11 -17.90 -2.35
C THR A 133 32.58 -17.92 -2.47
N ALA A 134 32.03 -17.47 -3.61
CA ALA A 134 30.62 -17.62 -3.94
C ALA A 134 30.20 -19.10 -3.94
N ARG A 135 31.00 -19.95 -4.59
CA ARG A 135 30.79 -21.41 -4.60
C ARG A 135 30.82 -22.00 -3.19
N ARG A 136 31.80 -21.61 -2.37
CA ARG A 136 31.92 -22.08 -0.98
C ARG A 136 30.67 -21.73 -0.16
N ALA A 137 30.19 -20.49 -0.25
CA ALA A 137 28.97 -20.07 0.43
C ALA A 137 27.73 -20.85 -0.08
N LEU A 138 27.54 -20.91 -1.40
CA LEU A 138 26.41 -21.63 -2.02
C LEU A 138 26.37 -23.10 -1.62
N PHE A 139 27.48 -23.83 -1.78
CA PHE A 139 27.50 -25.28 -1.51
C PHE A 139 27.46 -25.62 -0.03
N SER A 140 27.80 -24.68 0.87
CA SER A 140 27.57 -24.89 2.30
C SER A 140 26.10 -25.03 2.69
N VAL A 141 25.19 -24.50 1.85
CA VAL A 141 23.74 -24.67 1.99
C VAL A 141 23.24 -25.83 1.14
N ILE A 142 23.61 -25.85 -0.16
CA ILE A 142 23.14 -26.86 -1.12
C ILE A 142 23.53 -28.28 -0.65
N ASP A 143 24.71 -28.48 -0.08
CA ASP A 143 25.15 -29.80 0.40
C ASP A 143 24.33 -30.31 1.60
N GLU A 144 23.81 -29.42 2.45
CA GLU A 144 22.91 -29.81 3.53
C GLU A 144 21.49 -30.02 3.03
N ALA A 145 20.98 -29.13 2.17
CA ALA A 145 19.63 -29.23 1.61
C ALA A 145 19.46 -30.47 0.71
N ASP A 146 20.51 -30.91 0.01
CA ASP A 146 20.53 -32.12 -0.84
C ASP A 146 20.37 -33.41 -0.04
N LYS A 147 20.58 -33.38 1.29
CA LYS A 147 20.27 -34.51 2.19
C LYS A 147 18.77 -34.70 2.42
N GLY A 148 17.93 -33.89 1.78
CA GLY A 148 16.47 -33.93 1.92
C GLY A 148 15.96 -33.33 3.24
N VAL A 149 14.64 -33.41 3.45
CA VAL A 149 13.97 -32.87 4.63
C VAL A 149 14.52 -33.50 5.92
N GLY A 150 14.72 -32.69 6.97
CA GLY A 150 15.19 -33.17 8.27
C GLY A 150 15.48 -32.04 9.26
N SER A 151 15.94 -32.40 10.46
CA SER A 151 16.21 -31.46 11.57
C SER A 151 17.52 -30.67 11.45
N GLY A 152 18.29 -30.85 10.38
CA GLY A 152 19.54 -30.11 10.15
C GLY A 152 19.32 -28.71 9.60
N LYS A 153 20.38 -27.89 9.60
CA LYS A 153 20.37 -26.56 8.96
C LYS A 153 19.93 -26.68 7.51
N PHE A 154 19.08 -25.76 7.04
CA PHE A 154 18.60 -25.68 5.66
C PHE A 154 17.75 -26.87 5.19
N ARG A 155 17.33 -27.73 6.12
CA ARG A 155 16.60 -28.98 5.81
C ARG A 155 15.14 -28.98 6.24
N SER A 156 14.64 -27.94 6.91
CA SER A 156 13.20 -27.82 7.15
C SER A 156 12.44 -27.78 5.82
N ASP A 157 11.26 -28.40 5.81
CA ASP A 157 10.25 -28.33 4.74
C ASP A 157 9.62 -26.94 4.57
N SER A 158 9.88 -26.02 5.51
CA SER A 158 9.45 -24.63 5.45
C SER A 158 10.58 -23.66 5.11
N PHE A 159 11.81 -24.15 4.88
CA PHE A 159 12.98 -23.30 4.65
C PHE A 159 12.78 -22.41 3.40
N ALA A 160 12.32 -23.00 2.30
CA ALA A 160 12.08 -22.29 1.05
C ALA A 160 10.75 -21.49 1.06
N SER A 161 9.73 -21.98 1.77
CA SER A 161 8.38 -21.45 1.68
C SER A 161 7.96 -20.47 2.78
N SER A 162 8.74 -20.34 3.85
CA SER A 162 8.46 -19.42 4.96
C SER A 162 9.27 -18.11 4.88
N ASP A 163 9.45 -17.42 6.01
CA ASP A 163 10.09 -16.10 6.10
C ASP A 163 11.46 -16.05 5.45
N ARG A 164 12.26 -17.11 5.65
CA ARG A 164 13.60 -17.23 5.11
C ARG A 164 13.60 -17.12 3.58
N GLY A 165 12.82 -17.97 2.92
CA GLY A 165 12.70 -17.97 1.47
C GLY A 165 11.96 -16.75 0.92
N ARG A 166 11.01 -16.17 1.66
CA ARG A 166 10.38 -14.89 1.30
C ARG A 166 11.42 -13.77 1.21
N TRP A 167 12.27 -13.62 2.23
CA TRP A 167 13.19 -12.48 2.34
C TRP A 167 14.47 -12.60 1.53
N SER A 168 15.01 -13.81 1.36
CA SER A 168 16.33 -14.04 0.77
C SER A 168 16.37 -15.11 -0.33
N GLY A 169 15.25 -15.77 -0.62
CA GLY A 169 15.18 -16.92 -1.54
C GLY A 169 15.65 -16.63 -2.97
N GLU A 170 15.55 -15.39 -3.44
CA GLU A 170 16.08 -14.95 -4.74
C GLU A 170 17.61 -15.12 -4.84
N SER A 171 18.32 -15.12 -3.71
CA SER A 171 19.78 -15.09 -3.69
C SER A 171 20.39 -16.39 -4.19
N PHE A 172 19.71 -17.52 -3.98
CA PHE A 172 20.18 -18.82 -4.49
C PHE A 172 20.22 -18.88 -6.02
N PRO A 173 19.11 -18.65 -6.76
CA PRO A 173 19.16 -18.66 -8.20
C PRO A 173 20.03 -17.54 -8.78
N LEU A 174 20.14 -16.37 -8.15
CA LEU A 174 21.07 -15.32 -8.60
C LEU A 174 22.53 -15.76 -8.48
N ALA A 175 22.91 -16.36 -7.34
CA ALA A 175 24.25 -16.90 -7.18
C ALA A 175 24.54 -17.93 -8.26
N VAL A 176 23.65 -18.91 -8.46
CA VAL A 176 23.79 -19.95 -9.48
C VAL A 176 23.91 -19.34 -10.88
N ASP A 177 23.06 -18.37 -11.24
CA ASP A 177 23.05 -17.73 -12.57
C ASP A 177 24.39 -17.06 -12.88
N TRP A 178 24.94 -16.34 -11.92
CA TRP A 178 26.10 -15.48 -12.14
C TRP A 178 27.44 -16.24 -12.12
N ILE A 179 27.49 -17.44 -11.51
CA ILE A 179 28.66 -18.34 -11.59
C ILE A 179 28.39 -19.60 -12.43
N TYR A 180 27.25 -19.68 -13.13
CA TYR A 180 26.80 -20.88 -13.85
C TYR A 180 27.86 -21.51 -14.75
N PRO A 181 28.62 -20.74 -15.58
CA PRO A 181 29.64 -21.31 -16.46
C PRO A 181 30.80 -21.99 -15.72
N THR A 182 30.98 -21.70 -14.43
CA THR A 182 32.05 -22.28 -13.60
C THR A 182 31.61 -23.59 -12.95
N LEU A 183 30.30 -23.85 -12.84
CA LEU A 183 29.76 -25.03 -12.17
C LEU A 183 29.97 -26.29 -13.02
N SER A 184 30.45 -27.36 -12.38
CA SER A 184 30.56 -28.67 -13.01
C SER A 184 29.17 -29.28 -13.25
N ALA A 185 29.08 -30.29 -14.12
CA ALA A 185 27.82 -31.00 -14.37
C ALA A 185 27.25 -31.65 -13.08
N ALA A 186 28.11 -32.19 -12.21
CA ALA A 186 27.68 -32.79 -10.95
C ALA A 186 27.13 -31.74 -9.96
N GLU A 187 27.75 -30.57 -9.91
CA GLU A 187 27.30 -29.44 -9.09
C GLU A 187 25.95 -28.91 -9.58
N LYS A 188 25.79 -28.73 -10.89
CA LYS A 188 24.52 -28.34 -11.51
C LYS A 188 23.42 -29.35 -11.20
N GLN A 189 23.70 -30.65 -11.30
CA GLN A 189 22.74 -31.70 -10.96
C GLN A 189 22.33 -31.65 -9.49
N LYS A 190 23.27 -31.38 -8.57
CA LYS A 190 22.97 -31.22 -7.14
C LYS A 190 22.08 -30.01 -6.87
N VAL A 191 22.43 -28.85 -7.43
CA VAL A 191 21.61 -27.62 -7.33
C VAL A 191 20.20 -27.88 -7.87
N ARG A 192 20.10 -28.56 -9.02
CA ARG A 192 18.81 -28.93 -9.62
C ARG A 192 17.93 -29.76 -8.67
N ARG A 193 18.48 -30.79 -8.00
CA ARG A 193 17.71 -31.60 -7.03
C ARG A 193 17.15 -30.75 -5.88
N VAL A 194 17.99 -29.87 -5.32
CA VAL A 194 17.56 -28.98 -4.23
C VAL A 194 16.49 -28.01 -4.70
N PHE A 195 16.66 -27.39 -5.87
CA PHE A 195 15.67 -26.48 -6.44
C PHE A 195 14.36 -27.19 -6.80
N LEU A 196 14.41 -28.44 -7.27
CA LEU A 196 13.21 -29.22 -7.53
C LEU A 196 12.39 -29.43 -6.24
N ARG A 197 13.06 -29.75 -5.14
CA ARG A 197 12.43 -29.86 -3.81
C ARG A 197 11.87 -28.51 -3.34
N TRP A 198 12.68 -27.45 -3.35
CA TRP A 198 12.25 -26.13 -2.87
C TRP A 198 11.11 -25.54 -3.68
N CYS A 199 11.09 -25.73 -5.00
CA CYS A 199 9.95 -25.35 -5.83
C CYS A 199 8.67 -26.11 -5.45
N ALA A 200 8.77 -27.38 -5.05
CA ALA A 200 7.62 -28.13 -4.53
C ALA A 200 7.14 -27.60 -3.18
N GLU A 201 8.07 -27.28 -2.28
CA GLU A 201 7.77 -26.66 -0.98
C GLU A 201 7.14 -25.27 -1.13
N ASP A 202 7.58 -24.46 -2.09
CA ASP A 202 6.97 -23.17 -2.43
C ASP A 202 5.56 -23.35 -3.02
N ARG A 203 5.36 -24.33 -3.89
CA ARG A 203 4.06 -24.61 -4.51
C ARG A 203 3.01 -25.02 -3.46
N ASP A 204 3.41 -25.82 -2.48
CA ASP A 204 2.51 -26.44 -1.50
C ASP A 204 2.50 -25.69 -0.16
N GLY A 205 3.44 -24.77 0.04
CA GLY A 205 3.63 -23.99 1.26
C GLY A 205 2.51 -22.97 1.49
N TYR A 206 2.48 -22.42 2.70
CA TYR A 206 1.48 -21.42 3.08
C TYR A 206 1.87 -20.01 2.61
N PRO A 207 0.96 -19.27 1.94
CA PRO A 207 -0.31 -19.69 1.39
C PRO A 207 -0.14 -20.32 0.01
N SER A 208 -0.81 -21.44 -0.23
CA SER A 208 -0.84 -22.06 -1.56
C SER A 208 -1.94 -21.44 -2.43
N ALA A 209 -1.92 -21.73 -3.73
CA ALA A 209 -2.95 -21.30 -4.69
C ALA A 209 -4.38 -21.72 -4.34
N THR A 210 -4.55 -22.68 -3.41
CA THR A 210 -5.87 -23.19 -3.01
C THR A 210 -6.32 -22.71 -1.62
N TYR A 211 -5.49 -21.96 -0.88
CA TYR A 211 -5.70 -21.70 0.55
C TYR A 211 -7.06 -21.07 0.89
N PHE A 212 -7.48 -20.03 0.14
CA PHE A 212 -8.78 -19.36 0.32
C PHE A 212 -9.80 -19.65 -0.80
N HIS A 213 -9.55 -20.66 -1.62
CA HIS A 213 -10.46 -21.00 -2.70
C HIS A 213 -11.76 -21.61 -2.14
N THR A 214 -12.91 -21.22 -2.67
CA THR A 214 -14.23 -21.66 -2.17
C THR A 214 -14.46 -23.16 -2.37
N ASN A 215 -13.97 -23.73 -3.47
CA ASN A 215 -14.03 -25.16 -3.75
C ASN A 215 -12.65 -25.69 -4.18
N PRO A 216 -11.70 -25.88 -3.25
CA PRO A 216 -10.32 -26.21 -3.61
C PRO A 216 -10.22 -27.59 -4.29
N GLY A 217 -11.13 -28.52 -3.97
CA GLY A 217 -11.17 -29.85 -4.58
C GLY A 217 -11.63 -29.88 -6.04
N SER A 218 -12.27 -28.82 -6.54
CA SER A 218 -12.65 -28.71 -7.96
C SER A 218 -11.58 -28.08 -8.84
N LEU A 219 -10.50 -27.56 -8.26
CA LEU A 219 -9.42 -26.97 -9.05
C LEU A 219 -8.67 -28.06 -9.83
N PRO A 220 -8.39 -27.87 -11.12
CA PRO A 220 -7.53 -28.77 -11.86
C PRO A 220 -6.15 -28.92 -11.19
N ALA A 221 -5.50 -30.06 -11.41
CA ALA A 221 -4.15 -30.34 -10.93
C ALA A 221 -3.14 -30.36 -12.10
N GLY A 222 -1.86 -30.21 -11.76
CA GLY A 222 -0.76 -30.23 -12.72
C GLY A 222 -0.93 -29.17 -13.82
N ALA A 223 -0.55 -29.51 -15.05
CA ALA A 223 -0.59 -28.58 -16.18
C ALA A 223 -1.98 -27.98 -16.46
N ALA A 224 -3.07 -28.70 -16.18
CA ALA A 224 -4.43 -28.22 -16.40
C ALA A 224 -4.84 -27.08 -15.44
N ARG A 225 -4.12 -26.89 -14.33
CA ARG A 225 -4.33 -25.78 -13.40
C ARG A 225 -3.94 -24.44 -14.01
N ARG A 226 -2.90 -24.45 -14.86
CA ARG A 226 -2.23 -23.25 -15.34
C ARG A 226 -3.16 -22.45 -16.25
N ASN A 227 -3.28 -21.16 -15.96
CA ASN A 227 -4.18 -20.20 -16.62
C ASN A 227 -5.66 -20.61 -16.55
N SER A 228 -6.03 -21.48 -15.61
CA SER A 228 -7.43 -21.86 -15.42
C SER A 228 -8.18 -20.68 -14.79
N PRO A 229 -9.27 -20.18 -15.41
CA PRO A 229 -10.10 -19.14 -14.80
C PRO A 229 -10.68 -19.53 -13.43
N ALA A 230 -10.76 -20.84 -13.15
CA ALA A 230 -11.19 -21.34 -11.85
C ALA A 230 -10.29 -20.85 -10.71
N LEU A 231 -8.98 -20.65 -10.95
CA LEU A 231 -8.04 -20.12 -9.94
C LEU A 231 -8.45 -18.75 -9.39
N LEU A 232 -9.13 -17.93 -10.20
CA LEU A 232 -9.49 -16.58 -9.82
C LEU A 232 -10.68 -16.53 -8.85
N ASP A 233 -11.39 -17.65 -8.67
CA ASP A 233 -12.56 -17.79 -7.80
C ASP A 233 -13.55 -16.62 -7.91
N LEU A 234 -13.84 -16.18 -9.14
CA LEU A 234 -14.67 -14.99 -9.39
C LEU A 234 -16.13 -15.16 -8.95
N GLY A 235 -16.54 -16.38 -8.60
CA GLY A 235 -17.84 -16.66 -7.99
C GLY A 235 -17.92 -16.27 -6.52
N ASP A 236 -16.79 -16.12 -5.81
CA ASP A 236 -16.77 -15.54 -4.47
C ASP A 236 -16.94 -14.02 -4.57
N PRO A 237 -18.06 -13.43 -4.10
CA PRO A 237 -18.27 -11.99 -4.16
C PRO A 237 -17.22 -11.19 -3.37
N ARG A 238 -16.50 -11.82 -2.43
CA ARG A 238 -15.40 -11.21 -1.66
C ARG A 238 -14.05 -11.35 -2.37
N ARG A 239 -13.97 -12.17 -3.41
CA ARG A 239 -12.77 -12.45 -4.23
C ARG A 239 -11.57 -12.82 -3.35
N GLN A 240 -11.78 -13.60 -2.29
CA GLN A 240 -10.79 -13.80 -1.24
C GLN A 240 -9.53 -14.49 -1.75
N ALA A 241 -9.67 -15.58 -2.51
CA ALA A 241 -8.53 -16.28 -3.12
C ALA A 241 -7.72 -15.37 -4.06
N LEU A 242 -8.41 -14.60 -4.91
CA LEU A 242 -7.76 -13.66 -5.82
C LEU A 242 -7.01 -12.57 -5.06
N ARG A 243 -7.64 -11.93 -4.08
CA ARG A 243 -7.00 -10.84 -3.32
C ARG A 243 -5.82 -11.33 -2.52
N TYR A 244 -5.94 -12.50 -1.89
CA TYR A 244 -4.85 -13.08 -1.11
C TYR A 244 -3.63 -13.47 -1.97
N SER A 245 -3.77 -13.57 -3.29
CA SER A 245 -2.61 -13.73 -4.20
C SER A 245 -1.66 -12.50 -4.22
N MET A 246 -2.07 -11.38 -3.62
CA MET A 246 -1.21 -10.21 -3.38
C MET A 246 -0.49 -10.27 -2.02
N ASN A 247 -0.58 -11.39 -1.29
CA ASN A 247 0.15 -11.60 -0.04
C ASN A 247 1.66 -11.77 -0.30
N ASN A 248 2.44 -11.28 0.66
CA ASN A 248 3.90 -11.31 0.65
C ASN A 248 4.54 -12.70 0.48
N TYR A 249 3.99 -13.77 1.05
CA TYR A 249 4.50 -15.13 0.82
C TYR A 249 4.12 -15.62 -0.58
N PHE A 250 2.85 -15.47 -0.97
CA PHE A 250 2.34 -15.94 -2.27
C PHE A 250 3.17 -15.39 -3.45
N MET A 251 3.44 -14.08 -3.45
CA MET A 251 4.25 -13.46 -4.50
C MET A 251 5.72 -13.90 -4.44
N ALA A 252 6.26 -14.15 -3.25
CA ALA A 252 7.62 -14.65 -3.09
C ALA A 252 7.76 -16.10 -3.58
N HIS A 253 6.79 -16.98 -3.33
CA HIS A 253 6.76 -18.34 -3.89
C HIS A 253 6.82 -18.30 -5.42
N GLY A 254 5.99 -17.47 -6.05
CA GLY A 254 5.99 -17.28 -7.50
C GLY A 254 7.35 -16.82 -8.05
N ARG A 255 7.98 -15.83 -7.39
CA ARG A 255 9.32 -15.34 -7.73
C ARG A 255 10.36 -16.46 -7.60
N ASN A 256 10.40 -17.14 -6.45
CA ASN A 256 11.40 -18.15 -6.13
C ASN A 256 11.32 -19.33 -7.10
N MET A 257 10.12 -19.89 -7.30
CA MET A 257 9.90 -20.99 -8.24
C MET A 257 10.35 -20.63 -9.66
N PHE A 258 9.97 -19.44 -10.16
CA PHE A 258 10.38 -19.02 -11.50
C PHE A 258 11.90 -18.91 -11.60
N MET A 259 12.56 -18.22 -10.67
CA MET A 259 13.99 -17.98 -10.75
C MET A 259 14.81 -19.27 -10.58
N MET A 260 14.44 -20.15 -9.63
CA MET A 260 15.08 -21.46 -9.44
C MET A 260 14.90 -22.37 -10.66
N ALA A 261 13.73 -22.34 -11.29
CA ALA A 261 13.47 -23.15 -12.47
C ALA A 261 14.13 -22.58 -13.73
N ASN A 262 14.18 -21.26 -13.88
CA ASN A 262 14.71 -20.59 -15.08
C ASN A 262 16.24 -20.55 -15.15
N VAL A 263 16.92 -20.64 -14.00
CA VAL A 263 18.39 -20.59 -13.99
C VAL A 263 19.03 -21.85 -14.58
N ILE A 264 18.43 -23.04 -14.44
CA ILE A 264 19.01 -24.27 -14.97
C ILE A 264 18.78 -24.37 -16.48
N ASP A 265 19.87 -24.53 -17.24
CA ASP A 265 19.78 -24.75 -18.69
C ASP A 265 18.98 -26.01 -19.00
N ALA A 266 18.24 -25.99 -20.12
CA ALA A 266 17.44 -27.13 -20.55
C ALA A 266 18.28 -28.42 -20.72
N ALA A 267 19.56 -28.30 -21.08
CA ALA A 267 20.47 -29.43 -21.21
C ALA A 267 20.94 -30.01 -19.86
N ASP A 268 20.81 -29.25 -18.78
CA ASP A 268 21.22 -29.61 -17.42
C ASP A 268 20.02 -30.00 -16.52
N ASP A 269 18.78 -29.76 -16.95
CA ASP A 269 17.56 -30.27 -16.30
C ASP A 269 17.30 -31.75 -16.62
N ARG A 270 18.20 -32.60 -16.12
CA ARG A 270 18.19 -34.05 -16.32
C ARG A 270 17.60 -34.78 -15.12
N ALA A 271 16.81 -35.81 -15.41
CA ALA A 271 16.22 -36.70 -14.43
C ALA A 271 17.31 -37.28 -13.52
N ASP A 272 17.03 -37.31 -12.23
CA ASP A 272 17.83 -37.98 -11.22
C ASP A 272 17.10 -39.26 -10.75
N PRO A 273 17.63 -40.45 -11.04
CA PRO A 273 17.01 -41.70 -10.60
C PRO A 273 16.87 -41.84 -9.07
N ALA A 274 17.64 -41.06 -8.29
CA ALA A 274 17.53 -41.05 -6.83
C ALA A 274 16.36 -40.21 -6.31
N VAL A 275 15.72 -39.39 -7.17
CA VAL A 275 14.59 -38.54 -6.81
C VAL A 275 13.30 -39.14 -7.38
N ALA A 276 12.42 -39.59 -6.49
CA ALA A 276 11.16 -40.21 -6.89
C ALA A 276 10.28 -39.23 -7.67
N GLY A 277 9.76 -39.67 -8.83
CA GLY A 277 8.88 -38.86 -9.68
C GLY A 277 9.58 -37.79 -10.50
N ASP A 278 10.92 -37.77 -10.51
CA ASP A 278 11.71 -36.83 -11.28
C ASP A 278 11.88 -37.25 -12.74
N SER A 279 11.62 -36.33 -13.67
CA SER A 279 11.76 -36.55 -15.11
C SER A 279 12.52 -35.39 -15.78
N ASN A 280 13.03 -35.61 -16.99
CA ASN A 280 13.73 -34.54 -17.73
C ASN A 280 12.80 -33.35 -17.93
N GLY A 281 13.24 -32.15 -17.56
CA GLY A 281 12.41 -30.95 -17.62
C GLY A 281 11.51 -30.71 -16.40
N ALA A 282 11.52 -31.57 -15.38
CA ALA A 282 10.62 -31.45 -14.23
C ALA A 282 10.86 -30.18 -13.41
N LEU A 283 12.10 -29.72 -13.27
CA LEU A 283 12.38 -28.46 -12.58
C LEU A 283 11.85 -27.28 -13.41
N ARG A 284 12.14 -27.25 -14.72
CA ARG A 284 11.70 -26.17 -15.61
C ARG A 284 10.18 -26.10 -15.75
N ASP A 285 9.46 -27.20 -15.50
CA ASP A 285 8.00 -27.19 -15.44
C ASP A 285 7.44 -26.25 -14.35
N TYR A 286 8.19 -25.98 -13.29
CA TYR A 286 7.82 -24.98 -12.28
C TYR A 286 7.86 -23.53 -12.81
N MET A 287 8.55 -23.24 -13.91
CA MET A 287 8.40 -21.93 -14.58
C MET A 287 6.96 -21.73 -15.07
N HIS A 288 6.32 -22.80 -15.55
CA HIS A 288 4.94 -22.78 -16.01
C HIS A 288 3.95 -22.74 -14.84
N GLU A 289 4.30 -23.32 -13.69
CA GLU A 289 3.51 -23.16 -12.46
C GLU A 289 3.59 -21.73 -11.92
N ALA A 290 4.80 -21.16 -11.84
CA ALA A 290 5.00 -19.79 -11.39
C ALA A 290 4.28 -18.77 -12.29
N THR A 291 4.38 -18.93 -13.62
CA THR A 291 3.71 -18.02 -14.56
C THR A 291 2.21 -18.31 -14.69
N GLY A 292 1.82 -19.58 -14.82
CA GLY A 292 0.45 -20.00 -15.10
C GLY A 292 -0.48 -20.07 -13.89
N THR A 293 0.05 -20.18 -12.68
CA THR A 293 -0.76 -20.23 -11.45
C THR A 293 -0.54 -18.97 -10.62
N TYR A 294 0.67 -18.74 -10.14
CA TYR A 294 0.96 -17.67 -9.17
C TYR A 294 0.87 -16.28 -9.82
N LEU A 295 1.64 -16.04 -10.87
CA LEU A 295 1.59 -14.76 -11.61
C LEU A 295 0.22 -14.55 -12.25
N TYR A 296 -0.46 -15.60 -12.71
CA TYR A 296 -1.81 -15.49 -13.26
C TYR A 296 -2.80 -14.89 -12.26
N MET A 297 -2.78 -15.37 -11.00
CA MET A 297 -3.62 -14.82 -9.94
C MET A 297 -3.19 -13.41 -9.54
N SER A 298 -1.90 -13.19 -9.26
CA SER A 298 -1.41 -11.88 -8.80
C SER A 298 -1.53 -10.79 -9.87
N ASP A 299 -1.28 -11.09 -11.15
CA ASP A 299 -1.49 -10.15 -12.27
C ASP A 299 -2.98 -9.78 -12.39
N ALA A 300 -3.89 -10.76 -12.35
CA ALA A 300 -5.32 -10.49 -12.39
C ALA A 300 -5.77 -9.63 -11.18
N ALA A 301 -5.22 -9.89 -9.99
CA ALA A 301 -5.48 -9.10 -8.80
C ALA A 301 -4.98 -7.65 -8.97
N TYR A 302 -3.74 -7.44 -9.41
CA TYR A 302 -3.16 -6.11 -9.58
C TYR A 302 -3.66 -5.34 -10.81
N ARG A 303 -4.29 -5.99 -11.79
CA ARG A 303 -5.05 -5.30 -12.85
C ARG A 303 -6.44 -4.86 -12.39
N GLY A 304 -7.01 -5.55 -11.40
CA GLY A 304 -8.28 -5.20 -10.78
C GLY A 304 -8.10 -4.53 -9.42
N ASP A 305 -8.35 -5.31 -8.37
CA ASP A 305 -8.50 -4.89 -6.97
C ASP A 305 -7.21 -4.34 -6.35
N GLY A 306 -6.04 -4.63 -6.93
CA GLY A 306 -4.73 -4.13 -6.51
C GLY A 306 -4.18 -3.01 -7.37
N SER A 307 -4.95 -2.48 -8.34
CA SER A 307 -4.46 -1.55 -9.39
C SER A 307 -3.94 -0.20 -8.91
N GLY A 308 -3.82 0.01 -7.60
CA GLY A 308 -3.43 1.24 -6.95
C GLY A 308 -1.95 1.62 -6.97
N GLY A 309 -1.04 0.69 -7.27
CA GLY A 309 0.40 0.97 -7.15
C GLY A 309 0.94 0.97 -5.71
N ILE A 310 0.12 0.60 -4.72
CA ILE A 310 0.60 0.29 -3.38
C ILE A 310 0.00 -1.04 -2.96
N SER A 311 0.77 -1.84 -2.24
CA SER A 311 0.27 -3.12 -1.73
C SER A 311 -0.91 -2.88 -0.77
N PRO A 312 -1.99 -3.67 -0.84
CA PRO A 312 -3.05 -3.59 0.14
C PRO A 312 -2.62 -4.02 1.56
N GLU A 313 -1.45 -4.65 1.72
CA GLU A 313 -0.88 -5.07 3.01
C GLU A 313 -0.26 -3.93 3.83
N GLY A 314 -0.28 -2.68 3.35
CA GLY A 314 0.34 -1.55 4.07
C GLY A 314 1.71 -1.20 3.53
N MET A 315 2.50 -0.44 4.31
CA MET A 315 3.82 0.04 3.85
C MET A 315 4.97 -0.89 4.19
N GLU A 316 5.00 -1.47 5.39
CA GLU A 316 6.07 -2.38 5.80
C GLU A 316 5.99 -3.69 5.02
N TYR A 317 4.86 -4.39 5.12
CA TYR A 317 4.63 -5.58 4.32
C TYR A 317 4.32 -5.28 2.85
N GLY A 318 4.12 -4.00 2.50
CA GLY A 318 3.97 -3.57 1.12
C GLY A 318 5.23 -3.64 0.27
N GLU A 319 6.39 -3.90 0.88
CA GLU A 319 7.58 -4.35 0.16
C GLU A 319 7.31 -5.60 -0.71
N SER A 320 6.23 -6.34 -0.41
CA SER A 320 5.77 -7.50 -1.15
C SER A 320 5.56 -7.26 -2.64
N ILE A 321 5.15 -6.06 -3.04
CA ILE A 321 5.05 -5.70 -4.46
C ILE A 321 6.41 -5.76 -5.17
N GLY A 322 7.52 -5.60 -4.42
CA GLY A 322 8.87 -5.81 -4.90
C GLY A 322 9.16 -7.25 -5.32
N PHE A 323 8.50 -8.25 -4.72
CA PHE A 323 8.59 -9.65 -5.15
C PHE A 323 7.95 -9.86 -6.52
N TYR A 324 6.79 -9.23 -6.75
CA TYR A 324 6.14 -9.20 -8.06
C TYR A 324 7.05 -8.54 -9.11
N TYR A 325 7.62 -7.36 -8.82
CA TYR A 325 8.56 -6.71 -9.75
C TYR A 325 9.85 -7.52 -9.95
N GLY A 326 10.35 -8.20 -8.93
CA GLY A 326 11.50 -9.11 -9.03
C GLY A 326 11.23 -10.29 -9.97
N LEU A 327 10.02 -10.87 -9.90
CA LEU A 327 9.56 -11.90 -10.84
C LEU A 327 9.45 -11.35 -12.27
N MET A 328 8.77 -10.21 -12.44
CA MET A 328 8.60 -9.58 -13.76
C MET A 328 9.93 -9.18 -14.39
N LEU A 329 10.88 -8.70 -13.59
CA LEU A 329 12.23 -8.40 -14.05
C LEU A 329 12.95 -9.67 -14.52
N ALA A 330 12.88 -10.77 -13.75
CA ALA A 330 13.50 -12.05 -14.13
C ALA A 330 12.88 -12.62 -15.42
N ILE A 331 11.56 -12.51 -15.57
CA ILE A 331 10.85 -12.90 -16.80
C ILE A 331 11.36 -12.09 -18.00
N HIS A 332 11.48 -10.77 -17.85
CA HIS A 332 11.95 -9.89 -18.92
C HIS A 332 13.42 -10.15 -19.29
N THR A 333 14.31 -10.26 -18.31
CA THR A 333 15.76 -10.40 -18.58
C THR A 333 16.14 -11.76 -19.12
N SER A 334 15.35 -12.80 -18.81
CA SER A 334 15.50 -14.15 -19.37
C SER A 334 14.85 -14.33 -20.74
N GLY A 335 14.19 -13.28 -21.28
CA GLY A 335 13.50 -13.35 -22.58
C GLY A 335 12.22 -14.18 -22.56
N MET A 336 11.65 -14.40 -21.37
CA MET A 336 10.43 -15.17 -21.13
C MET A 336 9.16 -14.29 -21.16
N ASP A 337 9.28 -13.01 -21.52
CA ASP A 337 8.19 -12.04 -21.66
C ASP A 337 7.53 -12.06 -23.06
N ASN A 338 7.48 -13.24 -23.69
CA ASN A 338 6.77 -13.45 -24.95
C ASN A 338 5.25 -13.57 -24.69
N THR A 339 4.49 -12.56 -25.10
CA THR A 339 3.05 -12.50 -24.82
C THR A 339 2.23 -13.43 -25.73
N GLN A 340 2.78 -13.88 -26.86
CA GLN A 340 2.13 -14.90 -27.69
C GLN A 340 2.16 -16.29 -27.04
N LEU A 341 3.23 -16.60 -26.30
CA LEU A 341 3.39 -17.89 -25.63
C LEU A 341 2.77 -17.92 -24.23
N TYR A 342 2.92 -16.83 -23.48
CA TYR A 342 2.55 -16.79 -22.06
C TYR A 342 1.44 -15.79 -21.73
N GLY A 343 0.87 -15.09 -22.72
CA GLY A 343 -0.17 -14.08 -22.53
C GLY A 343 0.36 -12.76 -21.94
N GLU A 344 -0.52 -11.77 -21.78
CA GLU A 344 -0.13 -10.40 -21.36
C GLU A 344 0.47 -10.30 -19.95
N LYS A 345 0.21 -11.27 -19.07
CA LYS A 345 0.67 -11.26 -17.68
C LYS A 345 2.19 -11.27 -17.51
N VAL A 346 2.94 -11.69 -18.53
CA VAL A 346 4.42 -11.72 -18.48
C VAL A 346 5.07 -10.39 -18.88
N GLN A 347 4.29 -9.35 -19.17
CA GLN A 347 4.79 -8.06 -19.62
C GLN A 347 4.46 -6.91 -18.65
N LEU A 348 5.49 -6.18 -18.22
CA LEU A 348 5.34 -5.06 -17.30
C LEU A 348 4.95 -3.74 -17.98
N ARG A 349 5.38 -3.51 -19.22
CA ARG A 349 5.21 -2.22 -19.94
C ARG A 349 3.77 -1.72 -19.94
N ASN A 350 2.83 -2.64 -20.04
CA ASN A 350 1.39 -2.37 -20.15
C ASN A 350 0.64 -2.65 -18.84
N HIS A 351 1.36 -2.95 -17.76
CA HIS A 351 0.77 -3.25 -16.47
C HIS A 351 0.43 -1.94 -15.73
N PRO A 352 -0.81 -1.75 -15.23
CA PRO A 352 -1.22 -0.51 -14.53
C PRO A 352 -0.28 -0.10 -13.40
N LEU A 353 0.19 -1.07 -12.61
CA LEU A 353 1.15 -0.84 -11.52
C LEU A 353 2.39 -0.06 -11.96
N PHE A 354 2.93 -0.31 -13.16
CA PHE A 354 4.17 0.29 -13.62
C PHE A 354 4.13 1.82 -13.66
N SER A 355 2.95 2.41 -13.86
CA SER A 355 2.76 3.88 -13.84
C SER A 355 2.18 4.43 -12.54
N ARG A 356 1.78 3.55 -11.62
CA ARG A 356 1.02 3.94 -10.41
C ARG A 356 1.81 3.80 -9.12
N VAL A 357 2.90 3.02 -9.11
CA VAL A 357 3.72 2.83 -7.91
C VAL A 357 4.30 4.15 -7.42
N LEU A 358 5.00 4.89 -8.28
CA LEU A 358 5.66 6.12 -7.86
C LEU A 358 4.68 7.21 -7.37
N PRO A 359 3.58 7.54 -8.09
CA PRO A 359 2.58 8.47 -7.57
C PRO A 359 2.04 8.08 -6.19
N SER A 360 1.71 6.81 -5.98
CA SER A 360 1.17 6.31 -4.70
C SER A 360 2.18 6.39 -3.55
N PHE A 361 3.46 6.13 -3.80
CA PHE A 361 4.52 6.38 -2.81
C PHE A 361 4.66 7.86 -2.51
N PHE A 362 4.72 8.73 -3.53
CA PHE A 362 4.89 10.17 -3.32
C PHE A 362 3.75 10.82 -2.55
N HIS A 363 2.49 10.48 -2.86
CA HIS A 363 1.34 10.98 -2.13
C HIS A 363 1.32 10.53 -0.66
N SER A 364 1.97 9.41 -0.37
CA SER A 364 2.14 8.89 0.98
C SER A 364 3.24 9.56 1.79
N LEU A 365 4.27 10.11 1.14
CA LEU A 365 5.38 10.77 1.83
C LEU A 365 4.94 12.08 2.49
N THR A 366 5.33 12.25 3.75
CA THR A 366 5.30 13.55 4.40
C THR A 366 6.29 14.52 3.77
N THR A 367 6.15 15.82 4.03
CA THR A 367 6.95 16.85 3.35
C THR A 367 8.32 17.09 3.98
N GLN A 368 8.56 16.55 5.16
CA GLN A 368 9.84 16.66 5.83
C GLN A 368 10.22 15.36 6.52
N LYS A 369 11.53 15.14 6.60
CA LYS A 369 12.10 14.10 7.44
C LYS A 369 12.09 14.54 8.89
N VAL A 370 11.86 13.61 9.78
CA VAL A 370 12.00 13.79 11.23
C VAL A 370 13.24 13.06 11.72
N LYS A 371 13.83 13.54 12.81
CA LYS A 371 14.98 12.88 13.45
C LYS A 371 14.51 11.63 14.18
N THR A 372 15.16 10.50 13.90
CA THR A 372 14.90 9.20 14.53
C THR A 372 16.22 8.58 15.01
N PRO A 373 16.19 7.53 15.84
CA PRO A 373 17.39 6.73 16.16
C PRO A 373 18.07 6.11 14.94
N TYR A 374 17.35 5.97 13.82
CA TYR A 374 17.85 5.45 12.56
C TYR A 374 18.32 6.56 11.60
N GLY A 375 18.26 7.83 12.04
CA GLY A 375 18.59 9.00 11.25
C GLY A 375 17.40 9.87 10.87
N GLU A 376 17.61 10.81 9.95
CA GLU A 376 16.52 11.62 9.39
C GLU A 376 15.72 10.79 8.39
N ALA A 377 14.44 10.54 8.67
CA ALA A 377 13.57 9.70 7.84
C ALA A 377 12.15 10.29 7.70
N TYR A 378 11.46 9.96 6.61
CA TYR A 378 10.06 10.31 6.44
C TYR A 378 9.17 9.43 7.32
N GLN A 379 8.11 10.00 7.88
CA GLN A 379 7.01 9.26 8.51
C GLN A 379 5.79 9.36 7.61
N PRO A 380 5.62 8.45 6.64
CA PRO A 380 4.55 8.54 5.66
C PRO A 380 3.17 8.33 6.31
N SER A 381 2.11 8.69 5.59
CA SER A 381 0.75 8.31 6.00
C SER A 381 0.63 6.79 5.96
N TRP A 382 0.57 6.16 7.12
CA TRP A 382 0.70 4.72 7.27
C TRP A 382 -0.65 4.03 7.28
N PHE A 383 -0.68 2.76 6.86
CA PHE A 383 -1.80 1.86 7.10
C PHE A 383 -1.30 0.41 7.12
N GLY A 384 -2.12 -0.48 7.67
CA GLY A 384 -1.74 -1.86 7.92
C GLY A 384 -0.72 -1.97 9.06
N ASP A 385 -0.14 -3.16 9.18
CA ASP A 385 0.81 -3.46 10.25
C ASP A 385 2.04 -2.54 10.23
N ALA A 386 2.55 -2.24 11.43
CA ALA A 386 3.74 -1.42 11.63
C ALA A 386 4.53 -1.83 12.89
N GLU A 387 5.76 -2.27 12.73
CA GLU A 387 6.71 -2.42 13.85
C GLU A 387 7.45 -1.10 14.14
N GLN A 388 7.66 -0.29 13.11
CA GLN A 388 8.36 1.01 13.20
C GLN A 388 7.74 2.02 12.23
N LEU A 389 7.42 3.22 12.72
CA LEU A 389 6.83 4.27 11.88
C LEU A 389 7.91 5.16 11.25
N TYR A 390 8.49 4.67 10.16
CA TYR A 390 9.27 5.46 9.20
C TYR A 390 9.30 4.73 7.85
N LEU A 391 9.57 5.46 6.77
CA LEU A 391 9.81 4.82 5.48
C LEU A 391 11.18 4.13 5.51
N GLN A 392 11.15 2.81 5.66
CA GLN A 392 12.31 1.95 5.43
C GLN A 392 12.79 2.09 3.98
N ASP A 393 14.04 1.73 3.74
CA ASP A 393 14.63 1.79 2.39
C ASP A 393 13.80 0.95 1.39
N PRO A 394 13.09 1.58 0.43
CA PRO A 394 12.18 0.88 -0.48
C PRO A 394 12.92 0.23 -1.67
N MET A 395 14.23 0.04 -1.61
CA MET A 395 15.04 -0.50 -2.70
C MET A 395 14.56 -1.88 -3.19
N ARG A 396 13.93 -2.69 -2.33
CA ARG A 396 13.34 -3.98 -2.75
C ARG A 396 12.24 -3.81 -3.80
N VAL A 397 11.54 -2.67 -3.79
CA VAL A 397 10.56 -2.28 -4.81
C VAL A 397 11.23 -1.48 -5.92
N MET A 398 12.01 -0.45 -5.55
CA MET A 398 12.55 0.52 -6.49
C MET A 398 13.68 -0.02 -7.37
N GLY A 399 14.48 -0.97 -6.89
CA GLY A 399 15.56 -1.60 -7.64
C GLY A 399 15.04 -2.33 -8.88
N PRO A 400 14.17 -3.35 -8.72
CA PRO A 400 13.56 -4.03 -9.86
C PRO A 400 12.78 -3.08 -10.79
N LEU A 401 12.03 -2.13 -10.24
CA LEU A 401 11.30 -1.12 -11.02
C LEU A 401 12.23 -0.26 -11.88
N ALA A 402 13.32 0.25 -11.30
CA ALA A 402 14.29 1.08 -12.00
C ALA A 402 14.99 0.31 -13.14
N LEU A 403 15.36 -0.96 -12.91
CA LEU A 403 15.96 -1.79 -13.95
C LEU A 403 14.97 -2.10 -15.07
N ALA A 404 13.73 -2.44 -14.72
CA ALA A 404 12.68 -2.63 -15.72
C ALA A 404 12.44 -1.35 -16.54
N ALA A 405 12.38 -0.19 -15.89
CA ALA A 405 12.24 1.10 -16.56
C ALA A 405 13.42 1.40 -17.50
N ARG A 406 14.66 1.06 -17.11
CA ARG A 406 15.83 1.17 -17.98
C ARG A 406 15.69 0.29 -19.22
N TYR A 407 15.37 -0.99 -19.07
CA TYR A 407 15.23 -1.90 -20.22
C TYR A 407 14.07 -1.53 -21.15
N LEU A 408 12.99 -0.99 -20.59
CA LEU A 408 11.82 -0.56 -21.35
C LEU A 408 11.99 0.84 -21.96
N GLY A 409 13.12 1.52 -21.72
CA GLY A 409 13.39 2.88 -22.20
C GLY A 409 12.51 3.96 -21.57
N ASN A 410 11.92 3.71 -20.40
CA ASN A 410 11.08 4.68 -19.69
C ASN A 410 11.94 5.57 -18.77
N SER A 411 12.48 6.65 -19.33
CA SER A 411 13.36 7.57 -18.61
C SER A 411 12.67 8.33 -17.47
N ALA A 412 11.38 8.63 -17.60
CA ALA A 412 10.61 9.35 -16.57
C ALA A 412 10.42 8.48 -15.32
N GLU A 413 10.00 7.23 -15.50
CA GLU A 413 9.84 6.26 -14.41
C GLU A 413 11.19 5.94 -13.75
N LEU A 414 12.24 5.77 -14.57
CA LEU A 414 13.61 5.57 -14.07
C LEU A 414 14.07 6.77 -13.24
N ASN A 415 13.88 8.00 -13.71
CA ASN A 415 14.25 9.20 -12.96
C ASN A 415 13.47 9.26 -11.63
N ALA A 416 12.17 9.01 -11.65
CA ALA A 416 11.34 9.11 -10.47
C ALA A 416 11.67 8.02 -9.41
N ALA A 417 11.95 6.78 -9.83
CA ALA A 417 12.41 5.72 -8.94
C ALA A 417 13.78 6.05 -8.34
N LYS A 418 14.72 6.56 -9.16
CA LYS A 418 16.03 7.04 -8.68
C LYS A 418 15.89 8.21 -7.71
N TRP A 419 15.01 9.17 -7.98
CA TRP A 419 14.79 10.32 -7.11
C TRP A 419 14.23 9.89 -5.75
N LEU A 420 13.24 8.98 -5.73
CA LEU A 420 12.71 8.43 -4.49
C LEU A 420 13.85 7.77 -3.69
N GLN A 421 14.65 6.93 -4.34
CA GLN A 421 15.75 6.23 -3.67
C GLN A 421 16.90 7.14 -3.24
N TYR A 422 17.14 8.22 -3.99
CA TYR A 422 18.14 9.24 -3.69
C TYR A 422 17.73 10.13 -2.51
N THR A 423 16.42 10.28 -2.27
CA THR A 423 15.89 11.27 -1.32
C THR A 423 15.24 10.63 -0.10
N ALA A 424 14.46 9.57 -0.27
CA ALA A 424 13.53 9.09 0.75
C ALA A 424 14.15 8.25 1.88
N PRO A 425 15.14 7.36 1.63
CA PRO A 425 15.71 6.53 2.69
C PRO A 425 16.34 7.34 3.83
N PRO A 426 16.49 6.74 5.02
CA PRO A 426 17.09 7.41 6.17
C PRO A 426 18.45 8.05 5.86
N ASN A 427 18.63 9.31 6.24
CA ASN A 427 19.85 10.13 6.02
C ASN A 427 20.29 10.31 4.55
N HIS A 428 19.50 9.89 3.56
CA HIS A 428 19.80 10.19 2.16
C HIS A 428 19.63 11.71 1.88
N PRO A 429 20.48 12.30 1.01
CA PRO A 429 21.48 11.63 0.16
C PRO A 429 22.84 11.35 0.82
N SER A 430 23.12 11.86 2.03
CA SER A 430 24.44 11.73 2.67
C SER A 430 24.89 10.28 2.91
N ARG A 431 23.94 9.34 3.07
CA ARG A 431 24.19 7.91 3.22
C ARG A 431 24.10 7.09 1.93
N LEU A 432 23.87 7.71 0.77
CA LEU A 432 23.64 6.98 -0.49
C LEU A 432 24.72 5.94 -0.79
N VAL A 433 26.00 6.33 -0.64
CA VAL A 433 27.14 5.43 -0.86
C VAL A 433 27.13 4.30 0.18
N ALA A 434 26.96 4.62 1.46
CA ALA A 434 26.95 3.63 2.54
C ALA A 434 25.83 2.59 2.37
N SER A 435 24.74 2.92 1.70
CA SER A 435 23.66 1.97 1.38
C SER A 435 24.05 0.91 0.35
N ALA A 436 25.14 1.12 -0.41
CA ALA A 436 25.78 0.08 -1.22
C ALA A 436 26.74 -0.83 -0.41
N ASN A 437 26.91 -0.57 0.89
CA ASN A 437 27.72 -1.34 1.82
C ASN A 437 26.92 -1.73 3.07
N ASN A 438 25.75 -2.35 2.85
CA ASN A 438 24.89 -2.87 3.89
C ASN A 438 24.94 -4.42 3.88
N ASP A 439 25.44 -5.02 4.97
CA ASP A 439 25.56 -6.47 5.15
C ASP A 439 24.30 -7.14 5.73
N ASP A 440 23.34 -6.38 6.26
CA ASP A 440 22.03 -6.88 6.70
C ASP A 440 21.08 -7.12 5.52
N ASN A 441 21.28 -6.39 4.40
CA ASN A 441 20.42 -6.46 3.21
C ASN A 441 21.25 -6.40 1.91
N ILE A 442 22.10 -7.41 1.71
CA ILE A 442 23.09 -7.46 0.61
C ILE A 442 22.49 -7.30 -0.79
N VAL A 443 21.33 -7.90 -1.08
CA VAL A 443 20.69 -7.75 -2.42
C VAL A 443 20.31 -6.29 -2.70
N ARG A 444 19.89 -5.53 -1.69
CA ARG A 444 19.64 -4.09 -1.84
C ARG A 444 20.92 -3.33 -2.20
N SER A 445 22.06 -3.69 -1.58
CA SER A 445 23.38 -3.13 -1.91
C SER A 445 23.76 -3.35 -3.39
N ILE A 446 23.46 -4.52 -3.95
CA ILE A 446 23.66 -4.79 -5.39
C ILE A 446 22.76 -3.85 -6.23
N PHE A 447 21.47 -3.72 -5.88
CA PHE A 447 20.56 -2.83 -6.61
C PHE A 447 21.00 -1.36 -6.58
N TYR A 448 21.62 -0.88 -5.50
CA TYR A 448 22.19 0.47 -5.46
C TYR A 448 23.24 0.69 -6.56
N PHE A 449 24.20 -0.24 -6.69
CA PHE A 449 25.19 -0.19 -7.77
C PHE A 449 24.54 -0.32 -9.16
N LEU A 450 23.53 -1.19 -9.31
CA LEU A 450 22.83 -1.37 -10.58
C LEU A 450 22.00 -0.15 -10.99
N THR A 451 21.53 0.66 -10.03
CA THR A 451 20.60 1.77 -10.27
C THR A 451 21.31 3.11 -10.51
N PHE A 452 22.38 3.40 -9.76
CA PHE A 452 23.06 4.69 -9.79
C PHE A 452 24.29 4.68 -10.71
N ASP A 453 24.11 5.19 -11.93
CA ASP A 453 25.17 5.46 -12.89
C ASP A 453 26.11 6.57 -12.37
N PRO A 454 27.42 6.33 -12.26
CA PRO A 454 28.37 7.32 -11.74
C PRO A 454 28.55 8.56 -12.61
N THR A 455 28.12 8.52 -13.88
CA THR A 455 28.24 9.63 -14.83
C THR A 455 26.97 10.47 -14.92
N GLN A 456 25.87 10.02 -14.32
CA GLN A 456 24.59 10.71 -14.39
C GLN A 456 24.48 11.80 -13.33
N ALA A 457 23.79 12.88 -13.69
CA ALA A 457 23.41 13.92 -12.75
C ALA A 457 22.48 13.37 -11.65
N VAL A 458 22.40 14.13 -10.55
CA VAL A 458 21.43 13.90 -9.48
C VAL A 458 20.01 13.83 -10.09
N PRO A 459 19.19 12.83 -9.74
CA PRO A 459 17.81 12.73 -10.24
C PRO A 459 17.00 13.98 -9.91
N SER A 460 16.18 14.44 -10.86
CA SER A 460 15.29 15.59 -10.64
C SER A 460 14.01 15.18 -9.91
N ASP A 461 13.47 16.07 -9.08
CA ASP A 461 12.21 15.83 -8.38
C ASP A 461 11.03 15.72 -9.35
N PRO A 462 10.34 14.57 -9.45
CA PRO A 462 9.24 14.37 -10.37
C PRO A 462 7.90 14.90 -9.85
N ARG A 463 7.81 15.26 -8.55
CA ARG A 463 6.52 15.43 -7.86
C ARG A 463 5.73 16.64 -8.31
N SER A 464 6.39 17.70 -8.80
CA SER A 464 5.71 18.91 -9.27
C SER A 464 4.73 18.67 -10.42
N ASN A 465 4.84 17.53 -11.11
CA ASN A 465 3.96 17.14 -12.21
C ASN A 465 2.77 16.27 -11.75
N LEU A 466 2.66 15.97 -10.46
CA LEU A 466 1.59 15.15 -9.91
C LEU A 466 0.43 16.01 -9.44
N PRO A 467 -0.83 15.51 -9.51
CA PRO A 467 -1.96 16.22 -8.95
C PRO A 467 -1.81 16.40 -7.44
N LEU A 468 -2.48 17.40 -6.86
CA LEU A 468 -2.48 17.62 -5.42
C LEU A 468 -3.40 16.67 -4.66
N ALA A 469 -4.32 16.00 -5.36
CA ALA A 469 -5.18 14.98 -4.81
C ALA A 469 -5.25 13.76 -5.74
N GLN A 470 -5.27 12.56 -5.16
CA GLN A 470 -5.31 11.30 -5.89
C GLN A 470 -6.23 10.30 -5.19
N LEU A 471 -7.18 9.75 -5.95
CA LEU A 471 -7.93 8.57 -5.54
C LEU A 471 -7.27 7.32 -6.08
N ASN A 472 -6.77 6.49 -5.18
CA ASN A 472 -6.33 5.14 -5.44
C ASN A 472 -7.50 4.18 -5.16
N SER A 473 -8.25 3.84 -6.22
CA SER A 473 -9.45 3.02 -6.11
C SER A 473 -9.19 1.55 -5.77
N GLY A 474 -7.99 1.03 -6.05
CA GLY A 474 -7.65 -0.38 -5.77
C GLY A 474 -7.68 -0.67 -4.27
N VAL A 475 -7.04 0.19 -3.47
CA VAL A 475 -7.03 0.06 -2.00
C VAL A 475 -8.01 1.01 -1.29
N GLY A 476 -8.86 1.70 -2.06
CA GLY A 476 -9.85 2.63 -1.54
C GLY A 476 -9.26 3.80 -0.77
N ARG A 477 -8.15 4.38 -1.25
CA ARG A 477 -7.40 5.41 -0.53
C ARG A 477 -7.46 6.75 -1.28
N PHE A 478 -7.87 7.81 -0.59
CA PHE A 478 -7.96 9.15 -1.16
C PHE A 478 -7.02 10.10 -0.43
N GLN A 479 -5.99 10.56 -1.13
CA GLN A 479 -4.92 11.40 -0.59
C GLN A 479 -5.01 12.80 -1.16
N GLY A 480 -4.78 13.81 -0.32
CA GLY A 480 -4.71 15.21 -0.73
C GLY A 480 -3.60 15.95 -0.03
N ARG A 481 -3.06 16.98 -0.68
CA ARG A 481 -2.07 17.89 -0.12
C ARG A 481 -2.26 19.31 -0.67
N THR A 482 -1.79 20.32 0.06
CA THR A 482 -1.88 21.72 -0.40
C THR A 482 -0.79 22.09 -1.40
N SER A 483 0.32 21.35 -1.43
CA SER A 483 1.47 21.63 -2.29
C SER A 483 2.43 20.44 -2.35
N TRP A 484 3.27 20.40 -3.39
CA TRP A 484 4.43 19.51 -3.50
C TRP A 484 5.75 20.15 -3.07
N ASN A 485 5.78 21.46 -2.79
CA ASN A 485 6.97 22.06 -2.21
C ASN A 485 7.20 21.46 -0.82
N ASP A 486 8.44 21.09 -0.48
CA ASP A 486 8.80 20.60 0.86
C ASP A 486 8.84 21.75 1.89
N ALA A 487 8.00 22.77 1.71
CA ALA A 487 7.93 23.92 2.58
C ALA A 487 7.24 23.57 3.92
N ALA A 488 7.56 24.33 4.96
CA ALA A 488 6.96 24.19 6.29
C ALA A 488 5.44 24.43 6.34
N GLU A 489 4.81 24.83 5.24
CA GLU A 489 3.39 25.18 5.16
C GLU A 489 2.53 24.10 4.46
N VAL A 490 3.03 22.89 4.25
CA VAL A 490 2.20 21.84 3.61
C VAL A 490 1.27 21.16 4.60
N ARG A 491 0.05 20.90 4.13
CA ARG A 491 -0.96 20.08 4.80
C ARG A 491 -1.24 18.86 3.95
N MET A 492 -1.49 17.73 4.59
CA MET A 492 -1.89 16.50 3.91
C MET A 492 -3.07 15.87 4.63
N LEU A 493 -3.97 15.28 3.86
CA LEU A 493 -5.08 14.47 4.32
C LEU A 493 -4.98 13.09 3.65
N ASP A 494 -5.06 12.04 4.46
CA ASP A 494 -5.27 10.67 3.98
C ASP A 494 -6.63 10.19 4.42
N PHE A 495 -7.35 9.51 3.54
CA PHE A 495 -8.59 8.82 3.85
C PHE A 495 -8.52 7.41 3.28
N LYS A 496 -8.97 6.41 4.04
CA LYS A 496 -8.97 5.00 3.61
C LYS A 496 -10.32 4.33 3.83
N LEU A 497 -10.78 3.63 2.78
CA LEU A 497 -11.96 2.78 2.76
C LEU A 497 -11.78 1.69 1.69
N GLY A 498 -10.97 0.68 2.02
CA GLY A 498 -10.69 -0.48 1.17
C GLY A 498 -11.32 -1.77 1.71
N TYR A 499 -11.33 -2.81 0.89
CA TYR A 499 -11.65 -4.17 1.36
C TYR A 499 -10.63 -4.65 2.40
N ASN A 500 -11.03 -5.61 3.24
CA ASN A 500 -10.21 -6.18 4.32
C ASN A 500 -10.14 -7.71 4.24
N THR A 501 -9.52 -8.21 3.17
CA THR A 501 -9.45 -9.65 2.83
C THR A 501 -8.04 -10.25 2.91
N ILE A 502 -7.00 -9.46 3.15
CA ILE A 502 -5.58 -9.85 3.16
C ILE A 502 -5.01 -9.68 4.58
N ASP A 503 -3.89 -10.35 4.86
CA ASP A 503 -3.28 -10.53 6.18
C ASP A 503 -3.11 -9.23 6.99
N HIS A 504 -2.17 -8.38 6.58
CA HIS A 504 -1.74 -7.17 7.30
C HIS A 504 -2.71 -5.98 7.18
N GLN A 505 -3.99 -6.22 6.95
CA GLN A 505 -5.03 -5.19 6.85
C GLN A 505 -5.74 -4.98 8.19
N HIS A 506 -6.15 -3.74 8.45
CA HIS A 506 -6.79 -3.35 9.71
C HIS A 506 -8.27 -3.01 9.53
N GLY A 507 -9.02 -2.98 10.64
CA GLY A 507 -10.38 -2.44 10.71
C GLY A 507 -10.39 -0.91 10.61
N ASP A 508 -9.78 -0.36 9.56
CA ASP A 508 -9.47 1.06 9.36
C ASP A 508 -10.39 1.76 8.33
N GLY A 509 -11.44 1.09 7.86
CA GLY A 509 -12.36 1.65 6.88
C GLY A 509 -13.03 2.93 7.38
N ASN A 510 -13.21 3.90 6.49
CA ASN A 510 -13.60 5.28 6.78
C ASN A 510 -12.57 6.03 7.68
N GLY A 511 -11.37 5.50 7.88
CA GLY A 511 -10.29 6.13 8.63
C GLY A 511 -9.69 7.34 7.90
N PHE A 512 -9.09 8.25 8.67
CA PHE A 512 -8.37 9.40 8.12
C PHE A 512 -7.17 9.80 8.97
N ASP A 513 -6.16 10.37 8.34
CA ASP A 513 -5.00 10.99 8.99
C ASP A 513 -4.83 12.44 8.50
N PHE A 514 -4.38 13.33 9.38
CA PHE A 514 -4.17 14.74 9.06
C PHE A 514 -2.78 15.22 9.48
N TRP A 515 -2.01 15.68 8.50
CA TRP A 515 -0.68 16.25 8.66
C TRP A 515 -0.72 17.75 8.43
N ARG A 516 0.02 18.49 9.26
CA ARG A 516 0.16 19.94 9.13
C ARG A 516 1.55 20.38 9.55
N LYS A 517 2.16 21.24 8.73
CA LYS A 517 3.41 21.95 9.04
C LYS A 517 4.49 21.08 9.67
N GLY A 518 4.66 19.88 9.14
CA GLY A 518 5.74 19.01 9.57
C GLY A 518 5.42 18.01 10.68
N GLU A 519 4.15 17.95 11.13
CA GLU A 519 3.73 17.01 12.17
C GLU A 519 2.37 16.38 11.88
N TRP A 520 2.19 15.15 12.36
CA TRP A 520 0.88 14.51 12.40
C TRP A 520 0.02 15.18 13.49
N ILE A 521 -1.06 15.84 13.06
CA ILE A 521 -2.07 16.41 13.96
C ILE A 521 -2.95 15.30 14.52
N THR A 522 -3.26 14.30 13.71
CA THR A 522 -3.88 13.05 14.13
C THR A 522 -3.59 12.00 13.07
N LYS A 523 -3.39 10.76 13.49
CA LYS A 523 -3.33 9.58 12.62
C LYS A 523 -3.77 8.35 13.40
N GLU A 524 -3.99 7.22 12.73
CA GLU A 524 -4.11 5.94 13.46
C GLU A 524 -2.95 5.71 14.46
N LEU A 525 -3.12 4.85 15.46
CA LEU A 525 -1.98 4.30 16.19
C LEU A 525 -1.40 3.16 15.36
N SER A 526 -0.23 3.37 14.79
CA SER A 526 0.46 2.35 14.01
C SER A 526 1.09 1.33 14.95
N ALA A 527 0.85 0.07 14.66
CA ALA A 527 1.18 -1.05 15.52
C ALA A 527 1.13 -2.35 14.70
N TYR A 528 1.74 -3.40 15.23
CA TYR A 528 1.75 -4.74 14.69
C TYR A 528 0.83 -5.68 15.50
N GLY A 529 0.14 -6.58 14.82
CA GLY A 529 -0.54 -7.73 15.42
C GLY A 529 -2.07 -7.62 15.49
N SER A 530 -2.73 -8.71 15.88
CA SER A 530 -4.20 -8.81 15.84
C SER A 530 -4.92 -7.75 16.67
N GLY A 531 -4.33 -7.31 17.79
CA GLY A 531 -4.87 -6.21 18.58
C GLY A 531 -4.70 -4.83 17.92
N ALA A 532 -3.62 -4.63 17.16
CA ALA A 532 -3.39 -3.39 16.40
C ALA A 532 -4.44 -3.16 15.29
N ALA A 533 -5.02 -4.25 14.79
CA ALA A 533 -6.01 -4.23 13.72
C ALA A 533 -7.41 -3.74 14.15
N LEU A 534 -7.65 -3.52 15.44
CA LEU A 534 -8.96 -3.09 15.93
C LEU A 534 -9.26 -1.62 15.59
N SER A 535 -10.51 -1.35 15.22
CA SER A 535 -10.99 -0.02 14.80
C SER A 535 -10.83 1.07 15.86
N GLU A 536 -10.73 0.73 17.16
CA GLU A 536 -10.60 1.72 18.23
C GLU A 536 -9.20 2.34 18.37
N PHE A 537 -8.23 1.82 17.61
CA PHE A 537 -6.90 2.40 17.45
C PHE A 537 -6.79 3.22 16.16
N LYS A 538 -7.91 3.42 15.46
CA LYS A 538 -8.02 4.14 14.20
C LYS A 538 -8.90 5.38 14.38
N ASN A 539 -8.79 6.31 13.44
CA ASN A 539 -9.65 7.49 13.38
C ASN A 539 -10.97 7.17 12.69
N THR A 540 -11.78 6.28 13.26
CA THR A 540 -13.02 5.75 12.65
C THR A 540 -14.11 5.48 13.70
N LEU A 541 -15.19 4.81 13.30
CA LEU A 541 -16.23 4.38 14.22
C LEU A 541 -15.94 3.01 14.83
N VAL A 542 -16.61 2.74 15.94
CA VAL A 542 -16.74 1.43 16.54
C VAL A 542 -18.23 1.21 16.85
N ILE A 543 -18.79 0.11 16.37
CA ILE A 543 -20.24 -0.16 16.42
C ILE A 543 -20.46 -1.57 16.95
N GLN A 544 -21.18 -1.68 18.07
CA GLN A 544 -21.51 -2.98 18.64
C GLN A 544 -22.47 -3.74 17.72
N ASN A 545 -22.07 -4.94 17.31
CA ASN A 545 -22.94 -5.88 16.64
C ASN A 545 -23.61 -6.81 17.67
N ASN A 546 -24.24 -7.90 17.24
CA ASN A 546 -24.80 -8.91 18.15
C ASN A 546 -23.67 -9.55 18.99
N PRO A 547 -23.56 -9.26 20.30
CA PRO A 547 -22.46 -9.74 21.13
C PRO A 547 -22.48 -11.26 21.36
N ALA A 548 -23.61 -11.92 21.07
CA ALA A 548 -23.77 -13.37 21.18
C ALA A 548 -23.52 -14.10 19.84
N ALA A 549 -23.12 -13.39 18.77
CA ALA A 549 -22.85 -14.03 17.50
C ALA A 549 -21.63 -14.96 17.59
N ALA A 550 -21.76 -16.15 17.00
CA ALA A 550 -20.65 -17.09 16.89
C ALA A 550 -19.66 -16.60 15.83
N VAL A 551 -18.50 -16.12 16.28
CA VAL A 551 -17.33 -15.80 15.47
C VAL A 551 -16.14 -16.63 15.95
N GLY A 552 -15.17 -16.91 15.08
CA GLY A 552 -13.97 -17.65 15.45
C GLY A 552 -13.14 -16.91 16.52
N SER A 553 -12.26 -17.63 17.24
CA SER A 553 -11.45 -17.07 18.33
C SER A 553 -10.65 -15.84 17.92
N TYR A 554 -10.10 -15.84 16.70
CA TYR A 554 -9.39 -14.69 16.12
C TYR A 554 -10.28 -13.43 16.04
N HIS A 555 -11.55 -13.58 15.69
CA HIS A 555 -12.49 -12.46 15.49
C HIS A 555 -13.34 -12.13 16.74
N ALA A 556 -13.24 -12.91 17.82
CA ALA A 556 -13.98 -12.65 19.06
C ALA A 556 -13.67 -11.27 19.68
N PRO A 557 -12.40 -10.80 19.74
CA PRO A 557 -12.09 -9.45 20.19
C PRO A 557 -12.71 -8.36 19.30
N PHE A 558 -12.78 -8.59 17.98
CA PHE A 558 -13.37 -7.66 17.02
C PHE A 558 -14.86 -7.46 17.30
N LEU A 559 -15.60 -8.57 17.50
CA LEU A 559 -17.01 -8.53 17.84
C LEU A 559 -17.26 -7.85 19.19
N ALA A 560 -16.53 -8.25 20.23
CA ALA A 560 -16.71 -7.74 21.59
C ALA A 560 -16.47 -6.23 21.68
N ARG A 561 -15.52 -5.73 20.89
CA ARG A 561 -15.12 -4.33 20.89
C ARG A 561 -15.87 -3.49 19.86
N GLY A 562 -16.66 -4.09 18.95
CA GLY A 562 -17.42 -3.39 17.90
C GLY A 562 -16.56 -2.95 16.71
N SER A 563 -15.44 -3.63 16.48
CA SER A 563 -14.51 -3.37 15.39
C SER A 563 -15.07 -3.86 14.05
N GLN A 564 -14.55 -3.29 12.97
CA GLN A 564 -14.68 -3.86 11.63
C GLN A 564 -13.96 -5.22 11.54
N PHE A 565 -14.50 -6.16 10.77
CA PHE A 565 -13.93 -7.48 10.53
C PHE A 565 -12.87 -7.45 9.42
N ILE A 566 -11.81 -8.24 9.59
CA ILE A 566 -10.68 -8.38 8.65
C ILE A 566 -10.51 -9.84 8.18
N LEU A 567 -9.50 -10.13 7.36
CA LEU A 567 -9.20 -11.44 6.79
C LEU A 567 -10.39 -12.08 6.06
N GLY A 568 -11.20 -11.25 5.40
CA GLY A 568 -12.35 -11.68 4.60
C GLY A 568 -13.53 -12.20 5.42
N MET A 569 -13.53 -11.96 6.73
CA MET A 569 -14.65 -12.29 7.62
C MET A 569 -15.81 -11.28 7.51
N HIS A 570 -15.59 -10.11 6.91
CA HIS A 570 -16.63 -9.10 6.69
C HIS A 570 -17.71 -9.55 5.69
N ASP A 571 -18.90 -8.94 5.75
CA ASP A 571 -20.07 -9.27 4.95
C ASP A 571 -20.11 -8.59 3.56
N GLY A 572 -18.94 -8.47 2.93
CA GLY A 572 -18.77 -7.78 1.65
C GLY A 572 -17.97 -6.48 1.76
N ASP A 573 -17.66 -5.91 0.61
CA ASP A 573 -16.76 -4.76 0.52
C ASP A 573 -17.43 -3.45 0.93
N PRO A 574 -16.65 -2.46 1.41
CA PRO A 574 -17.14 -1.11 1.55
C PRO A 574 -17.24 -0.41 0.19
N ARG A 575 -17.78 0.82 0.18
CA ARG A 575 -17.89 1.63 -1.04
C ARG A 575 -17.58 3.09 -0.79
N ILE A 576 -16.65 3.64 -1.57
CA ILE A 576 -16.54 5.09 -1.76
C ILE A 576 -17.67 5.51 -2.71
N LEU A 577 -18.60 6.32 -2.21
CA LEU A 577 -19.77 6.80 -2.97
C LEU A 577 -19.41 8.02 -3.83
N SER A 578 -18.56 8.89 -3.31
CA SER A 578 -17.97 10.01 -4.04
C SER A 578 -16.68 10.46 -3.36
N ALA A 579 -15.72 10.95 -4.14
CA ALA A 579 -14.48 11.52 -3.66
C ALA A 579 -13.93 12.51 -4.70
N GLY A 580 -13.33 13.60 -4.24
CA GLY A 580 -12.65 14.55 -5.11
C GLY A 580 -12.32 15.85 -4.41
N SER A 581 -11.77 16.79 -5.18
CA SER A 581 -11.40 18.12 -4.72
C SER A 581 -12.08 19.20 -5.57
N GLY A 582 -12.26 20.37 -4.97
CA GLY A 582 -12.69 21.59 -5.65
C GLY A 582 -11.89 22.79 -5.13
N ASP A 583 -12.33 23.99 -5.47
CA ASP A 583 -11.62 25.22 -5.09
C ASP A 583 -11.56 25.40 -3.56
N GLY A 584 -10.39 25.18 -2.98
CA GLY A 584 -10.15 25.26 -1.52
C GLY A 584 -10.78 24.15 -0.68
N PHE A 585 -11.12 22.99 -1.26
CA PHE A 585 -11.61 21.85 -0.47
C PHE A 585 -11.32 20.47 -1.08
N MET A 586 -11.37 19.45 -0.22
CA MET A 586 -11.40 18.03 -0.58
C MET A 586 -12.56 17.36 0.15
N ALA A 587 -13.27 16.43 -0.51
CA ALA A 587 -14.46 15.80 0.04
C ALA A 587 -14.50 14.30 -0.28
N VAL A 588 -15.06 13.52 0.65
CA VAL A 588 -15.31 12.09 0.48
C VAL A 588 -16.57 11.66 1.21
N ASN A 589 -17.33 10.76 0.58
CA ASN A 589 -18.47 10.07 1.16
C ASN A 589 -18.25 8.56 1.02
N GLY A 590 -18.25 7.85 2.14
CA GLY A 590 -17.91 6.43 2.21
C GLY A 590 -18.89 5.61 3.06
N ASP A 591 -19.22 4.42 2.59
CA ASP A 591 -20.05 3.44 3.29
C ASP A 591 -19.21 2.21 3.66
N ALA A 592 -19.10 1.95 4.97
CA ALA A 592 -18.36 0.85 5.56
C ALA A 592 -19.28 -0.20 6.22
N THR A 593 -20.59 -0.15 5.97
CA THR A 593 -21.59 -1.00 6.67
C THR A 593 -21.20 -2.48 6.65
N ASN A 594 -20.80 -2.99 5.48
CA ASN A 594 -20.43 -4.39 5.31
C ASN A 594 -19.20 -4.80 6.13
N LEU A 595 -18.30 -3.86 6.45
CA LEU A 595 -17.11 -4.14 7.26
C LEU A 595 -17.45 -4.41 8.73
N TYR A 596 -18.58 -3.90 9.24
CA TYR A 596 -19.00 -4.14 10.63
C TYR A 596 -19.83 -5.41 10.83
N ASN A 597 -20.23 -6.07 9.75
CA ASN A 597 -21.00 -7.31 9.77
C ASN A 597 -20.10 -8.49 9.38
N ALA A 598 -20.33 -9.66 9.98
CA ALA A 598 -19.55 -10.86 9.68
C ALA A 598 -20.28 -11.74 8.64
N ARG A 599 -19.54 -12.39 7.74
CA ARG A 599 -20.09 -13.30 6.71
C ARG A 599 -20.82 -14.51 7.29
N SER A 600 -20.38 -14.99 8.46
CA SER A 600 -20.92 -16.16 9.14
C SER A 600 -21.41 -15.80 10.54
N GLY A 601 -22.35 -16.60 11.05
CA GLY A 601 -23.05 -16.31 12.30
C GLY A 601 -24.04 -15.15 12.16
N ASN A 602 -24.53 -14.66 13.30
CA ASN A 602 -25.59 -13.66 13.38
C ASN A 602 -25.07 -12.25 13.75
N ALA A 603 -23.81 -11.94 13.43
CA ALA A 603 -23.24 -10.58 13.57
C ALA A 603 -23.62 -9.72 12.36
N LYS A 604 -24.92 -9.40 12.24
CA LYS A 604 -25.53 -8.67 11.11
C LYS A 604 -26.39 -7.47 11.56
N GLU A 605 -26.26 -7.05 12.81
CA GLU A 605 -27.14 -6.03 13.38
C GLU A 605 -26.78 -4.60 12.95
N VAL A 606 -25.61 -4.36 12.35
CA VAL A 606 -25.25 -3.02 11.84
C VAL A 606 -25.92 -2.82 10.49
N THR A 607 -26.86 -1.87 10.42
CA THR A 607 -27.65 -1.60 9.21
C THR A 607 -27.18 -0.35 8.46
N HIS A 608 -26.33 0.48 9.08
CA HIS A 608 -25.69 1.62 8.43
C HIS A 608 -24.41 2.01 9.17
N ALA A 609 -23.31 2.21 8.46
CA ALA A 609 -22.07 2.82 8.96
C ALA A 609 -21.39 3.62 7.84
N SER A 610 -21.64 4.93 7.77
CA SER A 610 -21.10 5.79 6.71
C SER A 610 -20.49 7.07 7.24
N ARG A 611 -19.53 7.61 6.49
CA ARG A 611 -18.82 8.86 6.78
C ARG A 611 -18.91 9.81 5.60
N SER A 612 -19.22 11.07 5.88
CA SER A 612 -18.98 12.20 4.99
C SER A 612 -17.88 13.05 5.62
N MET A 613 -16.82 13.35 4.88
CA MET A 613 -15.72 14.18 5.36
C MET A 613 -15.42 15.29 4.37
N LEU A 614 -15.21 16.49 4.89
CA LEU A 614 -14.86 17.65 4.09
C LEU A 614 -13.67 18.40 4.71
N TRP A 615 -12.58 18.51 3.96
CA TRP A 615 -11.45 19.35 4.30
C TRP A 615 -11.61 20.72 3.68
N ILE A 616 -11.90 21.71 4.52
CA ILE A 616 -11.87 23.13 4.15
C ILE A 616 -10.41 23.56 4.29
N GLN A 617 -9.77 23.78 3.15
CA GLN A 617 -8.35 24.06 3.13
C GLN A 617 -8.05 25.45 3.74
N PRO A 618 -6.91 25.61 4.44
CA PRO A 618 -5.92 24.56 4.68
C PRO A 618 -6.13 23.75 5.97
N ASP A 619 -6.88 24.23 6.96
CA ASP A 619 -6.65 23.83 8.36
C ASP A 619 -7.90 23.27 9.10
N ALA A 620 -9.05 23.09 8.42
CA ALA A 620 -10.29 22.60 9.05
C ALA A 620 -10.87 21.34 8.40
N LEU A 621 -11.14 20.30 9.20
CA LEU A 621 -11.86 19.10 8.78
C LEU A 621 -13.24 19.07 9.43
N VAL A 622 -14.28 18.77 8.65
CA VAL A 622 -15.62 18.48 9.14
C VAL A 622 -15.93 17.01 8.87
N VAL A 623 -16.19 16.25 9.94
CA VAL A 623 -16.46 14.81 9.89
C VAL A 623 -17.89 14.57 10.34
N PHE A 624 -18.68 13.92 9.49
CA PHE A 624 -20.07 13.59 9.76
C PHE A 624 -20.32 12.09 9.56
N ASP A 625 -20.64 11.39 10.65
CA ASP A 625 -20.86 9.96 10.65
C ASP A 625 -22.32 9.60 10.93
N ARG A 626 -22.76 8.51 10.29
CA ARG A 626 -24.09 7.91 10.46
C ARG A 626 -23.92 6.45 10.86
N ALA A 627 -24.44 6.08 12.01
CA ALA A 627 -24.38 4.72 12.52
C ALA A 627 -25.76 4.23 12.98
N ARG A 628 -26.18 3.06 12.49
CA ARG A 628 -27.50 2.47 12.76
C ARG A 628 -27.37 0.98 13.03
N THR A 629 -28.13 0.50 14.02
CA THR A 629 -28.33 -0.94 14.24
C THR A 629 -29.80 -1.32 14.09
N SER A 630 -30.09 -2.61 13.89
CA SER A 630 -31.47 -3.14 13.95
C SER A 630 -31.98 -3.29 15.39
N THR A 631 -31.07 -3.47 16.35
CA THR A 631 -31.36 -3.70 17.78
C THR A 631 -30.96 -2.48 18.62
N ASP A 632 -31.75 -2.15 19.63
CA ASP A 632 -31.43 -1.10 20.62
C ASP A 632 -30.31 -1.54 21.56
N ASN A 633 -29.78 -0.61 22.36
CA ASN A 633 -28.73 -0.89 23.35
C ASN A 633 -27.46 -1.51 22.74
N ARG A 634 -27.10 -1.04 21.54
CA ARG A 634 -25.82 -1.31 20.88
C ARG A 634 -25.02 -0.04 20.85
N PHE A 635 -23.82 -0.04 21.44
CA PHE A 635 -23.01 1.17 21.45
C PHE A 635 -22.57 1.58 20.04
N LYS A 636 -22.45 2.89 19.82
CA LYS A 636 -21.81 3.52 18.66
C LYS A 636 -20.82 4.54 19.22
N ARG A 637 -19.58 4.50 18.76
CA ARG A 637 -18.50 5.33 19.29
C ARG A 637 -17.73 5.94 18.13
N PHE A 638 -17.55 7.24 18.17
CA PHE A 638 -16.50 7.90 17.39
C PHE A 638 -15.18 7.74 18.13
N MET A 639 -14.16 7.23 17.44
CA MET A 639 -12.81 7.07 17.94
C MET A 639 -11.85 7.94 17.12
N MET A 640 -10.93 8.60 17.81
CA MET A 640 -9.84 9.33 17.14
C MET A 640 -8.62 9.38 18.05
N MET A 641 -7.46 8.97 17.55
CA MET A 641 -6.21 9.13 18.27
C MET A 641 -5.84 10.61 18.36
N LEU A 642 -5.26 10.99 19.49
CA LEU A 642 -4.90 12.36 19.79
C LEU A 642 -3.38 12.49 19.90
N PRO A 643 -2.79 13.58 19.37
CA PRO A 643 -1.40 13.86 19.61
C PRO A 643 -1.21 14.21 21.09
N SER A 644 -0.01 13.97 21.60
CA SER A 644 0.42 14.50 22.87
C SER A 644 1.85 14.99 22.75
N GLY A 645 2.07 16.27 23.04
CA GLY A 645 3.40 16.79 23.31
C GLY A 645 3.86 16.31 24.68
N ASN A 646 3.90 17.22 25.66
CA ASN A 646 4.32 16.92 27.03
C ASN A 646 3.16 16.87 28.04
N ALA A 647 1.91 16.87 27.57
CA ALA A 647 0.72 16.90 28.42
C ALA A 647 -0.42 16.10 27.79
N ALA A 648 -1.30 15.57 28.66
CA ALA A 648 -2.51 14.89 28.24
C ALA A 648 -3.46 15.86 27.51
N PRO A 649 -4.19 15.39 26.47
CA PRO A 649 -5.29 16.15 25.88
C PRO A 649 -6.36 16.52 26.93
N GLN A 650 -6.95 17.69 26.77
CA GLN A 650 -7.91 18.26 27.73
C GLN A 650 -9.32 18.27 27.17
N VAL A 651 -10.30 17.91 28.00
CA VAL A 651 -11.73 18.01 27.69
C VAL A 651 -12.30 19.26 28.37
N MET A 652 -12.98 20.11 27.60
CA MET A 652 -13.69 21.29 28.08
C MET A 652 -15.09 21.32 27.46
N GLY A 653 -16.05 20.68 28.13
CA GLY A 653 -17.42 20.54 27.62
C GLY A 653 -17.46 19.73 26.31
N ASP A 654 -17.89 20.38 25.23
CA ASP A 654 -17.98 19.79 23.88
C ASP A 654 -16.65 19.84 23.09
N ARG A 655 -15.58 20.34 23.71
CA ARG A 655 -14.27 20.55 23.06
C ARG A 655 -13.20 19.65 23.65
N VAL A 656 -12.31 19.19 22.78
CA VAL A 656 -11.07 18.51 23.14
C VAL A 656 -9.90 19.29 22.56
N TYR A 657 -8.90 19.56 23.40
CA TYR A 657 -7.66 20.23 23.03
C TYR A 657 -6.49 19.27 23.14
N ALA A 658 -5.65 19.21 22.12
CA ALA A 658 -4.41 18.44 22.12
C ALA A 658 -3.27 19.27 21.52
N ASN A 659 -2.05 18.99 21.94
CA ASN A 659 -0.85 19.65 21.41
C ASN A 659 0.07 18.62 20.77
N THR A 660 0.69 18.96 19.64
CA THR A 660 1.78 18.15 19.07
C THR A 660 3.09 18.42 19.82
N PRO A 661 4.10 17.53 19.69
CA PRO A 661 5.44 17.76 20.25
C PRO A 661 6.10 19.08 19.80
N GLY A 662 5.86 19.52 18.57
CA GLY A 662 6.34 20.77 17.99
C GLY A 662 5.51 22.00 18.33
N GLY A 663 4.46 21.85 19.16
CA GLY A 663 3.70 22.96 19.73
C GLY A 663 2.49 23.42 18.89
N GLN A 664 2.13 22.70 17.83
CA GLN A 664 0.85 22.94 17.16
C GLN A 664 -0.32 22.49 18.04
N ARG A 665 -1.48 23.10 17.82
CA ARG A 665 -2.69 22.84 18.59
C ARG A 665 -3.75 22.22 17.69
N LEU A 666 -4.43 21.23 18.24
CA LEU A 666 -5.65 20.63 17.71
C LEU A 666 -6.81 21.00 18.63
N GLU A 667 -7.87 21.54 18.07
CA GLU A 667 -9.20 21.56 18.70
C GLU A 667 -10.11 20.60 17.94
N VAL A 668 -10.78 19.70 18.67
CA VAL A 668 -11.91 18.92 18.16
C VAL A 668 -13.16 19.36 18.89
N ARG A 669 -14.13 19.87 18.14
CA ARG A 669 -15.44 20.25 18.68
C ARG A 669 -16.51 19.24 18.27
N THR A 670 -17.19 18.69 19.26
CA THR A 670 -18.31 17.76 19.09
C THR A 670 -19.62 18.52 19.06
N LEU A 671 -20.32 18.47 17.93
CA LEU A 671 -21.62 19.12 17.75
C LEU A 671 -22.78 18.12 17.76
N LEU A 672 -22.52 16.84 17.52
CA LEU A 672 -23.45 15.74 17.71
C LEU A 672 -22.74 14.52 18.28
N PRO A 673 -23.43 13.70 19.11
CA PRO A 673 -24.80 13.90 19.61
C PRO A 673 -24.99 15.14 20.51
N GLN A 674 -26.23 15.66 20.58
CA GLN A 674 -26.63 16.76 21.48
C GLN A 674 -27.45 16.25 22.69
N SER A 675 -27.36 14.96 23.01
CA SER A 675 -28.08 14.38 24.15
C SER A 675 -27.41 14.74 25.48
N GLN A 676 -28.19 14.81 26.57
CA GLN A 676 -27.65 14.92 27.93
C GLN A 676 -26.80 13.70 28.33
N THR A 677 -26.98 12.58 27.63
CA THR A 677 -26.21 11.33 27.80
C THR A 677 -25.01 11.24 26.85
N THR A 678 -24.71 12.33 26.13
CA THR A 678 -23.48 12.42 25.32
C THR A 678 -22.28 12.46 26.24
N ARG A 679 -21.33 11.56 26.02
CA ARG A 679 -20.05 11.53 26.70
C ARG A 679 -18.94 11.84 25.70
N VAL A 680 -18.21 12.91 25.96
CA VAL A 680 -16.94 13.25 25.30
C VAL A 680 -15.83 12.93 26.30
N ALA A 681 -14.97 11.97 25.96
CA ALA A 681 -13.92 11.50 26.86
C ALA A 681 -12.57 11.40 26.16
N VAL A 682 -11.51 11.70 26.90
CA VAL A 682 -10.12 11.36 26.53
C VAL A 682 -9.69 10.17 27.36
N GLU A 683 -9.16 9.14 26.72
CA GLU A 683 -8.63 7.92 27.33
C GLU A 683 -7.11 7.84 27.07
N GLY A 684 -6.34 7.35 28.05
CA GLY A 684 -4.88 7.23 27.97
C GLY A 684 -4.19 7.61 29.30
N PRO A 685 -2.84 7.61 29.37
CA PRO A 685 -1.90 7.32 28.29
C PRO A 685 -1.74 5.82 27.98
N VAL A 686 -2.32 4.93 28.78
CA VAL A 686 -2.30 3.47 28.53
C VAL A 686 -3.71 3.05 28.14
N LEU A 687 -3.87 2.51 26.92
CA LEU A 687 -5.16 2.07 26.42
C LEU A 687 -5.44 0.60 26.79
N PRO A 688 -6.72 0.22 27.04
CA PRO A 688 -7.10 -1.16 27.32
C PRO A 688 -6.74 -2.10 26.18
N LEU A 689 -6.10 -3.22 26.54
CA LEU A 689 -5.57 -4.21 25.60
C LEU A 689 -6.62 -5.18 25.09
N SER A 690 -6.41 -5.61 23.85
CA SER A 690 -6.65 -7.00 23.43
C SER A 690 -5.28 -7.69 23.35
N ASP A 691 -5.26 -9.01 23.36
CA ASP A 691 -4.01 -9.77 23.17
C ASP A 691 -3.29 -9.35 21.87
N GLN A 692 -1.96 -9.47 21.86
CA GLN A 692 -1.09 -9.32 20.67
C GLN A 692 -1.16 -7.94 19.96
N MET A 693 -0.75 -6.89 20.67
CA MET A 693 -0.51 -5.56 20.08
C MET A 693 0.91 -5.08 20.41
N TRP A 694 1.69 -4.81 19.38
CA TRP A 694 3.03 -4.20 19.49
C TRP A 694 3.02 -2.84 18.80
N LYS A 695 2.83 -1.76 19.56
CA LYS A 695 2.88 -0.41 19.00
C LYS A 695 4.20 -0.15 18.28
N ALA A 696 4.08 0.50 17.12
CA ALA A 696 5.23 0.88 16.33
C ALA A 696 6.15 1.81 17.12
N SER A 697 7.45 1.56 17.05
CA SER A 697 8.41 2.56 17.49
C SER A 697 8.24 3.84 16.66
N LEU A 698 8.55 5.00 17.26
CA LEU A 698 8.51 6.32 16.61
C LEU A 698 7.10 6.84 16.24
N ASP A 699 6.02 6.16 16.59
CA ASP A 699 4.68 6.67 16.34
C ASP A 699 4.43 8.00 17.10
N PRO A 700 4.03 9.10 16.43
CA PRO A 700 3.79 10.40 17.07
C PRO A 700 2.52 10.45 17.91
N MET A 701 1.59 9.51 17.74
CA MET A 701 0.42 9.35 18.61
C MET A 701 0.78 8.59 19.91
N SER A 702 2.03 8.14 20.05
CA SER A 702 2.50 7.49 21.26
C SER A 702 2.72 8.49 22.40
N ALA A 703 1.94 8.35 23.47
CA ALA A 703 2.09 9.14 24.70
C ALA A 703 3.15 8.57 25.66
N ASP A 704 3.39 7.26 25.59
CA ASP A 704 4.33 6.55 26.46
C ASP A 704 5.20 5.62 25.62
N LYS A 705 6.49 5.91 25.53
CA LYS A 705 7.45 5.11 24.74
C LYS A 705 7.83 3.78 25.41
N THR A 706 7.44 3.58 26.67
CA THR A 706 7.75 2.37 27.46
C THR A 706 6.61 1.34 27.44
N SER A 707 5.38 1.77 27.09
CA SER A 707 4.21 0.89 26.98
C SER A 707 3.85 0.58 25.53
N TRP A 708 3.58 -0.70 25.24
CA TRP A 708 3.09 -1.20 23.96
C TRP A 708 1.66 -0.72 23.61
N THR A 709 0.96 -0.05 24.53
CA THR A 709 -0.34 0.63 24.27
C THR A 709 -0.33 2.13 24.56
N GLY A 710 0.87 2.71 24.68
CA GLY A 710 1.03 4.13 24.99
C GLY A 710 0.39 5.03 23.93
N GLY A 711 -0.67 5.77 24.27
CA GLY A 711 -1.38 6.70 23.40
C GLY A 711 -2.58 7.36 24.07
N TYR A 712 -3.09 8.43 23.47
CA TYR A 712 -4.35 9.06 23.86
C TYR A 712 -5.38 8.95 22.76
N ARG A 713 -6.65 8.78 23.11
CA ARG A 713 -7.74 8.84 22.13
C ARG A 713 -8.95 9.60 22.66
N LEU A 714 -9.65 10.24 21.73
CA LEU A 714 -11.00 10.75 21.91
C LEU A 714 -11.98 9.60 21.70
N ARG A 715 -12.88 9.41 22.65
CA ARG A 715 -14.11 8.63 22.51
C ARG A 715 -15.31 9.54 22.69
N VAL A 716 -16.21 9.53 21.70
CA VAL A 716 -17.52 10.17 21.79
C VAL A 716 -18.62 9.13 21.61
N GLU A 717 -19.60 9.12 22.52
CA GLU A 717 -20.74 8.21 22.48
C GLU A 717 -21.98 8.83 23.13
N ASP A 718 -23.14 8.27 22.84
CA ASP A 718 -24.33 8.44 23.68
C ASP A 718 -24.46 7.21 24.59
N THR A 719 -24.42 7.42 25.90
CA THR A 719 -24.37 6.32 26.88
C THR A 719 -25.66 5.52 26.98
N VAL A 720 -26.79 5.99 26.41
CA VAL A 720 -28.02 5.17 26.31
C VAL A 720 -28.04 4.29 25.07
N ASN A 721 -27.01 4.34 24.22
CA ASN A 721 -26.82 3.45 23.08
C ASN A 721 -28.03 3.39 22.13
N PRO A 722 -28.47 4.55 21.59
CA PRO A 722 -29.64 4.62 20.73
C PRO A 722 -29.45 3.83 19.45
N ARG A 723 -30.57 3.42 18.83
CA ARG A 723 -30.56 2.68 17.55
C ARG A 723 -29.86 3.43 16.43
N ASN A 724 -30.15 4.72 16.32
CA ASN A 724 -29.60 5.64 15.34
C ASN A 724 -28.70 6.64 16.06
N GLN A 725 -27.49 6.83 15.54
CA GLN A 725 -26.55 7.81 16.07
C GLN A 725 -25.93 8.60 14.93
N LEU A 726 -26.00 9.91 15.03
CA LEU A 726 -25.25 10.85 14.20
C LEU A 726 -24.09 11.42 15.01
N PHE A 727 -22.93 11.55 14.38
CA PHE A 727 -21.79 12.27 14.94
C PHE A 727 -21.40 13.41 14.00
N LEU A 728 -21.14 14.59 14.57
CA LEU A 728 -20.67 15.75 13.82
C LEU A 728 -19.52 16.37 14.60
N HIS A 729 -18.34 16.33 14.01
CA HIS A 729 -17.12 16.87 14.59
C HIS A 729 -16.48 17.89 13.66
N VAL A 730 -15.93 18.95 14.24
CA VAL A 730 -15.03 19.88 13.54
C VAL A 730 -13.65 19.79 14.17
N LEU A 731 -12.65 19.46 13.37
CA LEU A 731 -11.25 19.46 13.77
C LEU A 731 -10.61 20.72 13.17
N GLN A 732 -9.95 21.52 13.99
CA GLN A 732 -9.19 22.68 13.56
C GLN A 732 -7.78 22.59 14.12
N ALA A 733 -6.79 22.66 13.22
CA ALA A 733 -5.38 22.64 13.58
C ALA A 733 -4.76 24.02 13.37
N PHE A 734 -3.99 24.52 14.32
CA PHE A 734 -3.48 25.87 14.29
C PHE A 734 -2.16 26.01 15.07
N ASP A 735 -1.46 27.11 14.85
CA ASP A 735 -0.20 27.41 15.55
C ASP A 735 -0.47 27.72 17.03
N ALA A 736 0.51 27.55 17.92
CA ALA A 736 0.35 27.62 19.39
C ALA A 736 -0.50 28.80 19.92
N ASN A 737 -0.34 29.98 19.31
CA ASN A 737 -0.97 31.24 19.74
C ASN A 737 -2.19 31.64 18.91
N ALA A 738 -2.56 30.83 17.93
CA ALA A 738 -3.77 31.05 17.15
C ALA A 738 -4.99 30.44 17.87
N THR A 739 -6.18 30.84 17.43
CA THR A 739 -7.44 30.31 17.94
C THR A 739 -8.24 29.69 16.81
N ALA A 740 -8.98 28.63 17.12
CA ALA A 740 -9.88 27.98 16.20
C ALA A 740 -10.95 28.97 15.68
N ALA A 741 -11.36 28.84 14.42
CA ALA A 741 -12.47 29.63 13.89
C ALA A 741 -13.77 29.28 14.64
N PRO A 742 -14.69 30.24 14.80
CA PRO A 742 -15.95 29.98 15.47
C PRO A 742 -16.75 28.93 14.70
N THR A 743 -17.48 28.08 15.44
CA THR A 743 -18.39 27.11 14.83
C THR A 743 -19.82 27.20 15.35
N VAL A 744 -20.79 27.05 14.44
CA VAL A 744 -22.23 27.13 14.73
C VAL A 744 -22.92 25.95 14.05
N ARG A 745 -23.60 25.09 14.83
CA ARG A 745 -24.36 23.97 14.27
C ARG A 745 -25.53 24.48 13.42
N LEU A 746 -25.75 23.82 12.29
CA LEU A 746 -26.86 24.06 11.38
C LEU A 746 -27.77 22.83 11.31
N GLN A 747 -29.06 23.07 11.10
CA GLN A 747 -30.05 22.05 10.78
C GLN A 747 -31.05 22.65 9.78
N SER A 748 -31.51 21.84 8.84
CA SER A 748 -32.66 22.18 8.01
C SER A 748 -33.90 22.43 8.88
N HIS A 749 -34.71 23.40 8.48
CA HIS A 749 -35.99 23.68 9.12
C HIS A 749 -37.18 23.37 8.21
N ALA A 750 -36.93 22.98 6.95
CA ALA A 750 -37.92 22.48 6.01
C ALA A 750 -37.26 21.55 4.96
N GLY A 751 -38.05 20.66 4.37
CA GLY A 751 -37.62 19.73 3.32
C GLY A 751 -36.84 18.52 3.85
N THR A 752 -35.99 17.94 3.00
CA THR A 752 -35.08 16.85 3.37
C THR A 752 -34.13 17.29 4.47
N ASP A 753 -33.94 16.42 5.46
CA ASP A 753 -33.09 16.69 6.61
C ASP A 753 -31.62 16.81 6.22
N LEU A 754 -31.08 18.01 6.44
CA LEU A 754 -29.66 18.28 6.40
C LEU A 754 -29.18 18.72 7.77
N THR A 755 -28.01 18.22 8.18
CA THR A 755 -27.30 18.67 9.37
C THR A 755 -25.96 19.24 8.94
N GLY A 756 -25.47 20.25 9.65
CA GLY A 756 -24.18 20.81 9.31
C GLY A 756 -23.63 21.75 10.34
N VAL A 757 -22.68 22.56 9.88
CA VAL A 757 -21.93 23.49 10.71
C VAL A 757 -21.41 24.65 9.87
N VAL A 758 -21.40 25.84 10.44
CA VAL A 758 -20.56 26.95 9.98
C VAL A 758 -19.20 26.82 10.63
N VAL A 759 -18.12 26.90 9.85
CA VAL A 759 -16.74 27.04 10.33
C VAL A 759 -16.21 28.36 9.79
N GLY A 760 -15.99 29.35 10.67
CA GLY A 760 -15.68 30.72 10.25
C GLY A 760 -16.80 31.31 9.39
N THR A 761 -16.55 31.51 8.10
CA THR A 761 -17.52 32.03 7.12
C THR A 761 -18.06 30.97 6.15
N THR A 762 -17.69 29.70 6.32
CA THR A 762 -18.12 28.60 5.43
C THR A 762 -19.13 27.69 6.13
N ALA A 763 -20.33 27.55 5.57
CA ALA A 763 -21.31 26.56 5.98
C ALA A 763 -21.08 25.24 5.23
N VAL A 764 -21.02 24.13 5.96
CA VAL A 764 -20.99 22.77 5.42
C VAL A 764 -22.23 22.03 5.88
N LEU A 765 -22.99 21.45 4.95
CA LEU A 765 -24.22 20.73 5.18
C LEU A 765 -24.08 19.30 4.63
N PHE A 766 -24.65 18.34 5.35
CA PHE A 766 -24.64 16.92 5.01
C PHE A 766 -26.06 16.36 5.05
N THR A 767 -26.37 15.42 4.15
CA THR A 767 -27.61 14.65 4.22
C THR A 767 -27.63 13.80 5.49
N THR A 768 -28.71 13.81 6.27
CA THR A 768 -28.77 12.99 7.50
C THR A 768 -28.86 11.49 7.19
N ASP A 769 -29.45 11.12 6.05
CA ASP A 769 -29.39 9.79 5.46
C ASP A 769 -28.66 9.85 4.11
N LEU A 770 -27.72 8.96 3.88
CA LEU A 770 -26.83 9.01 2.72
C LEU A 770 -27.38 8.11 1.62
N GLY A 771 -27.83 8.72 0.51
CA GLY A 771 -28.30 8.00 -0.68
C GLY A 771 -29.78 7.60 -0.71
N VAL A 772 -30.55 7.73 0.39
CA VAL A 772 -31.98 7.32 0.41
C VAL A 772 -32.86 8.17 1.36
N PRO A 773 -34.03 8.65 0.91
CA PRO A 773 -34.35 8.98 -0.49
C PRO A 773 -33.45 10.12 -1.00
N PRO A 774 -33.33 10.33 -2.32
CA PRO A 774 -32.63 11.49 -2.86
C PRO A 774 -33.18 12.80 -2.28
N VAL A 775 -32.32 13.79 -2.10
CA VAL A 775 -32.72 15.11 -1.59
C VAL A 775 -33.78 15.71 -2.52
N ALA A 776 -35.01 15.89 -2.04
CA ALA A 776 -36.11 16.46 -2.82
C ALA A 776 -36.11 18.00 -2.78
N GLY A 777 -35.35 18.57 -1.86
CA GLY A 777 -35.18 19.99 -1.60
C GLY A 777 -35.01 20.23 -0.10
N THR A 778 -34.42 21.34 0.31
CA THR A 778 -34.21 21.66 1.74
C THR A 778 -34.13 23.17 1.96
N ALA A 779 -34.36 23.62 3.19
CA ALA A 779 -34.10 25.00 3.60
C ALA A 779 -33.37 25.06 4.94
N VAL A 780 -32.31 25.86 5.01
CA VAL A 780 -31.46 26.05 6.19
C VAL A 780 -31.32 27.54 6.48
N ARG A 781 -31.41 27.92 7.76
CA ARG A 781 -31.12 29.30 8.19
C ARG A 781 -29.62 29.44 8.41
N LEU A 782 -29.00 30.37 7.69
CA LEU A 782 -27.59 30.68 7.80
C LEU A 782 -27.41 31.94 8.66
N PRO A 783 -26.52 31.92 9.67
CA PRO A 783 -26.13 33.12 10.40
C PRO A 783 -25.58 34.22 9.47
N SER A 784 -25.69 35.48 9.89
CA SER A 784 -25.00 36.58 9.22
C SER A 784 -23.49 36.33 9.14
N GLY A 785 -22.87 36.73 8.02
CA GLY A 785 -21.43 36.56 7.79
C GLY A 785 -21.01 35.24 7.11
N VAL A 786 -21.93 34.29 6.88
CA VAL A 786 -21.66 33.17 5.98
C VAL A 786 -21.43 33.70 4.57
N GLN A 787 -20.33 33.29 3.95
CA GLN A 787 -19.90 33.69 2.60
C GLN A 787 -19.94 32.52 1.62
N ARG A 788 -19.84 31.28 2.12
CA ARG A 788 -19.80 30.08 1.29
C ARG A 788 -20.67 29.00 1.88
N VAL A 789 -21.38 28.26 1.04
CA VAL A 789 -22.17 27.08 1.43
C VAL A 789 -21.68 25.87 0.63
N MET A 790 -21.45 24.76 1.31
CA MET A 790 -21.08 23.48 0.73
C MET A 790 -22.08 22.43 1.17
N VAL A 791 -22.75 21.77 0.23
CA VAL A 791 -23.71 20.69 0.51
C VAL A 791 -23.13 19.37 0.03
N SER A 792 -22.76 18.49 0.95
CA SER A 792 -22.17 17.16 0.69
C SER A 792 -23.21 16.05 0.79
N GLY A 793 -22.94 14.91 0.16
CA GLY A 793 -23.83 13.75 0.10
C GLY A 793 -24.84 13.82 -1.04
N LEU A 794 -24.63 14.71 -2.00
CA LEU A 794 -25.42 14.80 -3.22
C LEU A 794 -24.86 13.86 -4.29
N ASN A 795 -25.73 13.28 -5.11
CA ASN A 795 -25.31 12.41 -6.19
C ASN A 795 -24.53 13.21 -7.27
N PRO A 796 -23.32 12.77 -7.67
CA PRO A 796 -22.59 13.39 -8.78
C PRO A 796 -23.44 13.48 -10.05
N GLY A 797 -23.25 14.56 -10.82
CA GLY A 797 -23.98 14.81 -12.07
C GLY A 797 -25.40 15.38 -11.90
N THR A 798 -25.92 15.47 -10.68
CA THR A 798 -27.21 16.14 -10.43
C THR A 798 -27.08 17.66 -10.50
N SER A 799 -28.19 18.34 -10.80
CA SER A 799 -28.25 19.80 -10.88
C SER A 799 -29.27 20.41 -9.92
N TRP A 800 -29.01 21.64 -9.48
CA TRP A 800 -29.68 22.25 -8.35
C TRP A 800 -29.93 23.75 -8.57
N THR A 801 -31.08 24.19 -8.08
CA THR A 801 -31.46 25.61 -7.93
C THR A 801 -31.18 26.01 -6.49
N VAL A 802 -30.53 27.17 -6.32
CA VAL A 802 -30.26 27.76 -5.01
C VAL A 802 -31.01 29.09 -4.92
N THR A 803 -31.80 29.25 -3.86
CA THR A 803 -32.51 30.49 -3.56
C THR A 803 -32.03 31.02 -2.21
N LEU A 804 -31.69 32.31 -2.18
CA LEU A 804 -31.27 33.02 -0.98
C LEU A 804 -32.34 34.04 -0.60
N SER A 805 -32.96 33.88 0.57
CA SER A 805 -33.94 34.83 1.08
C SER A 805 -33.37 35.51 2.32
N PRO A 806 -32.84 36.75 2.19
CA PRO A 806 -32.27 37.47 3.32
C PRO A 806 -33.36 37.88 4.33
N SER A 807 -33.00 37.92 5.60
CA SER A 807 -33.77 38.46 6.72
C SER A 807 -32.84 39.30 7.61
N ALA A 808 -33.37 39.99 8.63
CA ALA A 808 -32.61 40.99 9.40
C ALA A 808 -31.24 40.50 9.93
N ASN A 809 -31.13 39.25 10.40
CA ASN A 809 -29.89 38.68 10.97
C ASN A 809 -29.49 37.30 10.39
N GLU A 810 -30.27 36.77 9.44
CA GLU A 810 -30.08 35.43 8.88
C GLU A 810 -30.37 35.45 7.37
N THR A 811 -29.78 34.53 6.61
CA THR A 811 -30.18 34.24 5.23
C THR A 811 -30.77 32.83 5.15
N VAL A 812 -31.97 32.68 4.61
CA VAL A 812 -32.51 31.36 4.32
C VAL A 812 -31.89 30.86 3.01
N PHE A 813 -31.10 29.80 3.10
CA PHE A 813 -30.58 29.06 1.96
C PHE A 813 -31.53 27.92 1.63
N SER A 814 -32.10 27.95 0.44
CA SER A 814 -32.98 26.89 -0.06
C SER A 814 -32.36 26.21 -1.27
N LEU A 815 -32.45 24.88 -1.28
CA LEU A 815 -31.96 24.01 -2.34
C LEU A 815 -33.15 23.27 -2.95
N ALA A 816 -33.25 23.24 -4.28
CA ALA A 816 -34.26 22.47 -5.01
C ALA A 816 -33.61 21.74 -6.22
N PRO A 817 -34.03 20.52 -6.57
CA PRO A 817 -33.50 19.80 -7.73
C PRO A 817 -33.75 20.52 -9.07
N ASN A 818 -33.09 20.04 -10.13
CA ASN A 818 -33.30 20.44 -11.53
C ASN A 818 -33.03 21.92 -11.81
N GLY A 819 -31.92 22.46 -11.28
CA GLY A 819 -31.45 23.81 -11.59
C GLY A 819 -30.21 23.87 -12.47
N GLY A 820 -29.53 25.02 -12.46
CA GLY A 820 -28.35 25.28 -13.30
C GLY A 820 -27.00 24.96 -12.65
N LEU A 821 -26.95 24.69 -11.34
CA LEU A 821 -25.69 24.41 -10.64
C LEU A 821 -25.47 22.90 -10.52
N SER A 822 -24.36 22.38 -11.02
CA SER A 822 -24.07 20.94 -11.04
C SER A 822 -23.19 20.46 -9.89
N VAL A 823 -23.37 19.20 -9.50
CA VAL A 823 -22.52 18.49 -8.52
C VAL A 823 -21.44 17.73 -9.25
N GLY A 824 -20.17 18.00 -8.93
CA GLY A 824 -19.02 17.28 -9.47
C GLY A 824 -18.88 15.85 -8.93
N SER A 825 -17.85 15.13 -9.37
CA SER A 825 -17.52 13.77 -8.89
C SER A 825 -17.30 13.66 -7.38
N HIS A 826 -16.98 14.79 -6.73
CA HIS A 826 -16.81 14.90 -5.28
C HIS A 826 -18.12 14.86 -4.49
N GLY A 827 -19.30 14.89 -5.13
CA GLY A 827 -20.59 14.79 -4.42
C GLY A 827 -20.92 15.99 -3.54
N VAL A 828 -20.34 17.16 -3.87
CA VAL A 828 -20.54 18.43 -3.14
C VAL A 828 -21.06 19.50 -4.08
N LEU A 829 -22.07 20.26 -3.67
CA LEU A 829 -22.43 21.53 -4.29
C LEU A 829 -21.81 22.67 -3.50
N ALA A 830 -20.92 23.47 -4.12
CA ALA A 830 -20.29 24.63 -3.48
C ALA A 830 -20.84 25.94 -4.08
N VAL A 831 -21.31 26.84 -3.23
CA VAL A 831 -21.96 28.11 -3.61
C VAL A 831 -21.30 29.26 -2.86
N GLN A 832 -20.88 30.30 -3.59
CA GLN A 832 -20.44 31.56 -3.00
C GLN A 832 -21.64 32.51 -2.86
N LEU A 833 -21.82 33.09 -1.69
CA LEU A 833 -22.89 34.04 -1.39
C LEU A 833 -22.41 35.47 -1.72
N GLY A 834 -23.21 36.23 -2.46
CA GLY A 834 -22.95 37.66 -2.74
C GLY A 834 -22.19 37.97 -4.03
N GLN A 835 -21.78 36.96 -4.84
CA GLN A 835 -21.48 37.21 -6.24
C GLN A 835 -22.78 37.19 -7.03
N THR A 836 -23.15 38.32 -7.65
CA THR A 836 -24.24 38.35 -8.64
C THR A 836 -23.98 37.26 -9.66
N ALA A 837 -24.98 36.42 -9.92
CA ALA A 837 -24.93 35.35 -10.92
C ALA A 837 -24.74 35.94 -12.33
N SER A 838 -23.51 36.32 -12.69
CA SER A 838 -23.08 36.38 -14.08
C SER A 838 -22.34 35.07 -14.35
N ALA A 839 -22.94 34.25 -15.20
CA ALA A 839 -22.45 32.97 -15.69
C ALA A 839 -20.92 32.79 -15.62
N SER A 840 -20.43 32.02 -14.65
CA SER A 840 -19.11 31.40 -14.74
C SER A 840 -19.25 30.16 -15.65
N ALA A 841 -19.34 30.41 -16.94
CA ALA A 841 -19.06 29.41 -17.95
C ALA A 841 -17.62 28.92 -17.79
N ALA A 842 -17.46 27.60 -17.82
CA ALA A 842 -16.25 26.85 -18.14
C ALA A 842 -14.90 27.63 -18.11
N ARG A 843 -14.14 27.47 -17.03
CA ARG A 843 -12.69 27.33 -17.16
C ARG A 843 -12.33 25.87 -16.93
N ALA A 844 -12.57 25.07 -17.97
CA ALA A 844 -11.72 23.92 -18.23
C ALA A 844 -10.31 24.48 -18.48
N LYS A 845 -9.44 24.41 -17.48
CA LYS A 845 -8.01 24.44 -17.75
C LYS A 845 -7.57 23.01 -17.98
N VAL A 846 -7.41 22.71 -19.26
CA VAL A 846 -6.51 21.67 -19.78
C VAL A 846 -5.12 21.92 -19.19
N ASN A 847 -4.65 20.96 -18.40
CA ASN A 847 -3.33 20.32 -18.51
C ASN A 847 -3.26 19.18 -17.51
#